data_AF-A0A9C9U216-F1
#
_entry.id   AF-A0A9C9U216-F1
#
_cell.length_a   1.000
_cell.length_b   1.000
_cell.length_c   1.000
_cell.angle_alpha   90.00
_cell.angle_beta   90.00
_cell.angle_gamma   90.00
#
_symmetry.space_group_name_H-M   'P 1'
#
loop_
_entity.id
_entity.type
_entity.pdbx_description
1 polymer ?
#
loop_
_entity_poly.entity_id
_entity_poly.type
_entity_poly.pdbx_seq_one_letter_code
_entity_poly.pdbx_strand_id
1 'polypeptide(L)'
;ELCTYVQHFRPEVVETITGVPANTIHKLAHQISNTTGVAPVMYTGLEYSNSGLQAIRAVFTIWALAGQLDVPGGLCFSGLGNHFPINRSGNIENPNVDRAIARDRFPLYTHYREESHAIGLVDSVLNGEPYPLKGLIIHGASLLTSWPESQRWEEALAKRDFIVSIDRQLTADAKYADIVLPATTMFEIDFYMSYGSIFRLREKMIEPVGEARSDYLIMANLADRLGYGHLYPQTEEAVLNQVLEGSGFTKEQVQEAGGWVKMPTPMMAYKKWEKGSCRPDGKPGFDTPTGKFEILSTILEDYSYEPLPKYTEPKEGPIANPALAKQFPLVFNSGARPQTDFRSQHHGIEGLLKDNPEPHVDINTTDAAARQIRTGDRVEVRTLRGRVRFRARVTDNIVQGAIEANMGGGGPNGPKAWQESNVNLLTDLSNYDEISGFPVYKCLLCDVVKVEEGTGEVRVAKTEDSCGAIPITPVQVKPEQRIYLDNNATTGLAPEVREAMLPYLDTRPGNPSSLHELGRKAREGIETARRQVAQLIHCRPRRILFTGGGSEADNLAIKGVAFAYADKGKHIITTAVEHPAILNSCRFLEKLGYQVTYLTVDKQGWLDPKQLETAIREDTILVSIMLANNEVGTVLPIKELAAISKARSVLFHCDAVQAAGKIDINVNELGVDLLTLSGHKFQGPKGVGVLFVQKGIKLESLVHGGKQEMGLRAGTENVPAIVGIGKAAEIALKEISQMEKVAQLREKLHTEMLQLIPQARLNGHPEKRLPNTLNLTLPTLRGESLVVALDQKGVMLSSGSACKAGSPEPSHALLAMGLSTEDAHCAVRFSLSAQTTEMDIDYVVKAVKEVLVEMETTVRFLPCK
;
A
#
# COMPACT_ATOMS: atom_id res chain seq x y z
N GLU A 1 -15.64 -8.98 5.23
CA GLU A 1 -14.40 -8.52 4.56
C GLU A 1 -13.14 -9.03 5.24
N LEU A 2 -12.83 -8.63 6.49
CA LEU A 2 -11.63 -9.15 7.18
C LEU A 2 -11.57 -10.69 7.17
N CYS A 3 -12.67 -11.38 7.49
CA CYS A 3 -12.73 -12.84 7.46
C CYS A 3 -12.32 -13.44 6.11
N THR A 4 -12.66 -12.77 4.99
CA THR A 4 -12.27 -13.22 3.65
C THR A 4 -10.79 -12.99 3.43
N TYR A 5 -10.28 -11.82 3.80
CA TYR A 5 -8.87 -11.47 3.64
C TYR A 5 -7.93 -12.39 4.45
N VAL A 6 -8.25 -12.66 5.73
CA VAL A 6 -7.38 -13.44 6.62
C VAL A 6 -7.35 -14.93 6.29
N GLN A 7 -8.26 -15.44 5.44
CA GLN A 7 -8.23 -16.85 5.00
C GLN A 7 -6.92 -17.22 4.28
N HIS A 8 -6.23 -16.24 3.71
CA HIS A 8 -4.93 -16.43 3.07
C HIS A 8 -3.76 -16.59 4.06
N PHE A 9 -3.95 -16.19 5.33
CA PHE A 9 -2.92 -16.19 6.38
C PHE A 9 -3.14 -17.33 7.38
N ARG A 10 -3.13 -18.57 6.88
CA ARG A 10 -3.11 -19.73 7.77
C ARG A 10 -1.78 -19.81 8.53
N PRO A 11 -1.73 -20.46 9.71
CA PRO A 11 -0.51 -20.57 10.50
C PRO A 11 0.71 -21.05 9.71
N GLU A 12 0.53 -21.96 8.75
CA GLU A 12 1.62 -22.48 7.90
C GLU A 12 2.14 -21.44 6.92
N VAL A 13 1.26 -20.58 6.39
CA VAL A 13 1.65 -19.45 5.52
C VAL A 13 2.33 -18.36 6.35
N VAL A 14 1.83 -18.09 7.56
CA VAL A 14 2.45 -17.11 8.45
C VAL A 14 3.82 -17.62 8.93
N GLU A 15 4.01 -18.92 9.09
CA GLU A 15 5.31 -19.53 9.39
C GLU A 15 6.34 -19.25 8.29
N THR A 16 5.97 -19.34 7.00
CA THR A 16 6.93 -19.05 5.91
C THR A 16 7.31 -17.58 5.85
N ILE A 17 6.41 -16.68 6.27
CA ILE A 17 6.65 -15.23 6.30
C ILE A 17 7.50 -14.85 7.53
N THR A 18 7.16 -15.39 8.70
CA THR A 18 7.71 -14.93 10.00
C THR A 18 8.84 -15.81 10.54
N GLY A 19 8.97 -17.04 10.04
CA GLY A 19 9.82 -18.08 10.63
C GLY A 19 9.28 -18.65 11.96
N VAL A 20 8.17 -18.12 12.50
CA VAL A 20 7.59 -18.60 13.74
C VAL A 20 6.79 -19.86 13.46
N PRO A 21 7.03 -20.99 14.16
CA PRO A 21 6.33 -22.24 13.89
C PRO A 21 4.80 -22.09 13.93
N ALA A 22 4.09 -22.66 12.96
CA ALA A 22 2.64 -22.61 12.83
C ALA A 22 1.91 -23.02 14.11
N ASN A 23 2.38 -24.07 14.78
CA ASN A 23 1.82 -24.54 16.05
C ASN A 23 1.96 -23.50 17.18
N THR A 24 3.05 -22.73 17.20
CA THR A 24 3.24 -21.63 18.16
C THR A 24 2.26 -20.50 17.91
N ILE A 25 2.07 -20.12 16.64
CA ILE A 25 1.09 -19.11 16.23
C ILE A 25 -0.32 -19.54 16.65
N HIS A 26 -0.69 -20.77 16.33
CA HIS A 26 -2.00 -21.34 16.67
C HIS A 26 -2.21 -21.40 18.19
N LYS A 27 -1.23 -21.90 18.94
CA LYS A 27 -1.28 -21.95 20.40
C LYS A 27 -1.47 -20.57 21.01
N LEU A 28 -0.70 -19.58 20.55
CA LEU A 28 -0.80 -18.21 21.04
C LEU A 28 -2.20 -17.62 20.76
N ALA A 29 -2.74 -17.78 19.56
CA ALA A 29 -4.08 -17.32 19.22
C ALA A 29 -5.16 -17.94 20.14
N HIS A 30 -5.07 -19.24 20.42
CA HIS A 30 -5.97 -19.91 21.36
C HIS A 30 -5.80 -19.44 22.80
N GLN A 31 -4.56 -19.17 23.23
CA GLN A 31 -4.32 -18.63 24.57
C GLN A 31 -4.94 -17.24 24.72
N ILE A 32 -4.80 -16.37 23.71
CA ILE A 32 -5.41 -15.04 23.72
C ILE A 32 -6.95 -15.14 23.75
N SER A 33 -7.55 -16.05 22.99
CA SER A 33 -9.02 -16.18 22.92
C SER A 33 -9.66 -16.84 24.14
N ASN A 34 -8.97 -17.79 24.78
CA ASN A 34 -9.56 -18.63 25.84
C ASN A 34 -9.21 -18.18 27.26
N THR A 35 -8.30 -17.22 27.40
CA THR A 35 -7.90 -16.70 28.72
C THR A 35 -8.86 -15.59 29.15
N THR A 36 -9.20 -15.53 30.43
CA THR A 36 -10.16 -14.55 30.98
C THR A 36 -9.70 -13.09 30.84
N GLY A 37 -8.38 -12.85 30.77
CA GLY A 37 -7.79 -11.52 30.63
C GLY A 37 -6.37 -11.60 30.09
N VAL A 38 -6.12 -10.97 28.94
CA VAL A 38 -4.79 -10.87 28.33
C VAL A 38 -4.58 -9.46 27.80
N ALA A 39 -3.47 -8.82 28.15
CA ALA A 39 -3.07 -7.51 27.63
C ALA A 39 -1.89 -7.66 26.66
N PRO A 40 -1.88 -6.91 25.55
CA PRO A 40 -0.71 -6.87 24.67
C PRO A 40 0.36 -6.00 25.35
N VAL A 41 1.61 -6.47 25.37
CA VAL A 41 2.77 -5.65 25.74
C VAL A 41 3.45 -5.23 24.45
N MET A 42 3.24 -3.98 24.06
CA MET A 42 3.75 -3.41 22.81
C MET A 42 4.59 -2.17 23.11
N TYR A 43 5.61 -1.95 22.29
CA TYR A 43 6.44 -0.76 22.27
C TYR A 43 6.65 -0.33 20.81
N THR A 44 7.53 0.66 20.58
CA THR A 44 7.76 1.27 19.26
C THR A 44 8.34 0.33 18.20
N GLY A 45 8.68 -0.93 18.53
CA GLY A 45 9.31 -1.85 17.59
C GLY A 45 8.45 -2.16 16.35
N LEU A 46 7.12 -2.18 16.51
CA LEU A 46 6.19 -2.41 15.40
C LEU A 46 6.08 -1.21 14.45
N GLU A 47 6.37 0.01 14.94
CA GLU A 47 6.24 1.26 14.17
C GLU A 47 7.30 1.39 13.07
N TYR A 48 8.46 0.75 13.24
CA TYR A 48 9.65 1.00 12.42
C TYR A 48 9.77 0.11 11.16
N SER A 49 8.63 -0.19 10.52
CA SER A 49 8.54 -1.02 9.30
C SER A 49 7.66 -0.37 8.24
N ASN A 50 7.64 -0.91 7.02
CA ASN A 50 6.80 -0.38 5.92
C ASN A 50 5.28 -0.48 6.18
N SER A 51 4.85 -1.21 7.21
CA SER A 51 3.46 -1.41 7.58
C SER A 51 3.23 -1.28 9.08
N GLY A 52 3.96 -0.39 9.74
CA GLY A 52 3.92 -0.28 11.20
C GLY A 52 2.55 0.07 11.74
N LEU A 53 1.84 1.01 11.09
CA LEU A 53 0.48 1.37 11.51
C LEU A 53 -0.49 0.19 11.32
N GLN A 54 -0.41 -0.50 10.17
CA GLN A 54 -1.27 -1.65 9.89
C GLN A 54 -1.01 -2.82 10.83
N ALA A 55 0.24 -3.07 11.23
CA ALA A 55 0.59 -4.09 12.21
C ALA A 55 -0.03 -3.80 13.59
N ILE A 56 0.05 -2.54 14.05
CA ILE A 56 -0.57 -2.11 15.31
C ILE A 56 -2.10 -2.30 15.25
N ARG A 57 -2.72 -1.91 14.14
CA ARG A 57 -4.16 -2.13 13.90
C ARG A 57 -4.54 -3.60 13.90
N ALA A 58 -3.73 -4.47 13.29
CA ALA A 58 -3.94 -5.92 13.31
C ALA A 58 -3.92 -6.48 14.73
N VAL A 59 -2.96 -6.05 15.56
CA VAL A 59 -2.89 -6.47 16.97
C VAL A 59 -4.12 -6.03 17.74
N PHE A 60 -4.53 -4.76 17.67
CA PHE A 60 -5.74 -4.33 18.39
C PHE A 60 -7.02 -4.99 17.88
N THR A 61 -7.07 -5.32 16.59
CA THR A 61 -8.17 -6.10 16.00
C THR A 61 -8.26 -7.51 16.59
N ILE A 62 -7.13 -8.19 16.80
CA ILE A 62 -7.09 -9.50 17.46
C ILE A 62 -7.68 -9.41 18.88
N TRP A 63 -7.30 -8.39 19.65
CA TRP A 63 -7.82 -8.19 21.01
C TRP A 63 -9.32 -7.85 21.03
N ALA A 64 -9.81 -7.08 20.05
CA ALA A 64 -11.23 -6.83 19.86
C ALA A 64 -12.00 -8.12 19.60
N LEU A 65 -11.54 -8.93 18.65
CA LEU A 65 -12.18 -10.19 18.28
C LEU A 65 -12.13 -11.23 19.41
N ALA A 66 -11.07 -11.23 20.20
CA ALA A 66 -10.92 -12.12 21.36
C ALA A 66 -11.75 -11.69 22.59
N GLY A 67 -12.47 -10.56 22.52
CA GLY A 67 -13.24 -10.05 23.65
C GLY A 67 -12.38 -9.51 24.80
N GLN A 68 -11.14 -9.13 24.51
CA GLN A 68 -10.15 -8.69 25.50
C GLN A 68 -10.11 -7.16 25.71
N LEU A 69 -11.05 -6.41 25.09
CA LEU A 69 -11.16 -4.96 25.26
C LEU A 69 -11.89 -4.60 26.54
N ASP A 70 -11.20 -3.88 27.40
CA ASP A 70 -11.69 -3.31 28.65
C ASP A 70 -12.30 -4.35 29.60
N VAL A 71 -11.59 -5.46 29.79
CA VAL A 71 -11.93 -6.57 30.71
C VAL A 71 -10.84 -6.75 31.79
N PRO A 72 -11.12 -7.41 32.93
CA PRO A 72 -10.10 -7.66 33.95
C PRO A 72 -8.88 -8.38 33.38
N GLY A 73 -7.68 -7.81 33.51
CA GLY A 73 -6.44 -8.37 32.95
C GLY A 73 -6.28 -8.19 31.43
N GLY A 74 -7.27 -7.61 30.75
CA GLY A 74 -7.24 -7.29 29.32
C GLY A 74 -6.72 -5.89 29.02
N LEU A 75 -6.94 -5.43 27.78
CA LEU A 75 -6.60 -4.07 27.34
C LEU A 75 -7.59 -3.05 27.92
N CYS A 76 -7.28 -2.49 29.10
CA CYS A 76 -8.15 -1.58 29.82
C CYS A 76 -8.08 -0.14 29.27
N PHE A 77 -9.23 0.52 29.18
CA PHE A 77 -9.31 1.93 28.81
C PHE A 77 -9.37 2.82 30.06
N SER A 78 -8.73 3.98 29.98
CA SER A 78 -8.90 5.04 30.98
C SER A 78 -10.27 5.69 30.77
N GLY A 79 -11.07 5.81 31.85
CA GLY A 79 -12.34 6.52 31.78
C GLY A 79 -12.14 8.04 31.67
N LEU A 80 -13.13 8.72 31.08
CA LEU A 80 -13.20 10.18 31.11
C LEU A 80 -13.19 10.67 32.58
N GLY A 81 -12.25 11.56 32.91
CA GLY A 81 -12.08 12.08 34.28
C GLY A 81 -11.17 11.26 35.21
N ASN A 82 -10.50 10.19 34.74
CA ASN A 82 -9.50 9.47 35.54
C ASN A 82 -8.12 10.15 35.60
N HIS A 83 -7.99 11.33 34.98
CA HIS A 83 -6.77 12.11 34.97
C HIS A 83 -6.95 13.36 35.84
N PHE A 84 -5.88 13.76 36.52
CA PHE A 84 -5.86 15.03 37.24
C PHE A 84 -6.02 16.17 36.22
N PRO A 85 -6.98 17.10 36.43
CA PRO A 85 -7.20 18.22 35.53
C PRO A 85 -6.00 19.16 35.62
N ILE A 86 -5.30 19.30 34.51
CA ILE A 86 -4.24 20.30 34.33
C ILE A 86 -4.82 21.42 33.50
N ASN A 87 -4.79 22.64 34.03
CA ASN A 87 -5.21 23.79 33.24
C ASN A 87 -4.25 23.98 32.05
N ARG A 88 -4.80 23.93 30.84
CA ARG A 88 -4.09 24.16 29.58
C ARG A 88 -4.73 25.29 28.77
N SER A 89 -5.52 26.16 29.40
CA SER A 89 -6.23 27.26 28.73
C SER A 89 -5.30 28.24 28.01
N GLY A 90 -4.01 28.28 28.36
CA GLY A 90 -2.99 29.06 27.66
C GLY A 90 -2.45 28.41 26.37
N ASN A 91 -2.85 27.18 26.04
CA ASN A 91 -2.47 26.55 24.78
C ASN A 91 -3.27 27.17 23.63
N ILE A 92 -2.57 27.55 22.57
CA ILE A 92 -3.16 28.11 21.35
C ILE A 92 -3.25 26.98 20.32
N GLU A 93 -4.42 26.80 19.73
CA GLU A 93 -4.62 25.87 18.61
C GLU A 93 -3.79 26.29 17.39
N ASN A 94 -3.45 25.33 16.53
CA ASN A 94 -2.72 25.67 15.31
C ASN A 94 -3.55 26.64 14.44
N PRO A 95 -3.06 27.87 14.18
CA PRO A 95 -3.85 28.88 13.50
C PRO A 95 -4.08 28.56 12.01
N ASN A 96 -3.27 27.68 11.41
CA ASN A 96 -3.44 27.25 10.03
C ASN A 96 -2.76 25.89 9.77
N VAL A 97 -3.51 24.81 10.01
CA VAL A 97 -3.07 23.44 9.73
C VAL A 97 -2.81 23.19 8.23
N ASP A 98 -3.41 23.98 7.33
CA ASP A 98 -3.20 23.82 5.88
C ASP A 98 -1.78 24.13 5.45
N ARG A 99 -1.03 24.87 6.26
CA ARG A 99 0.39 25.15 6.04
C ARG A 99 1.32 24.08 6.60
N ALA A 100 0.82 23.04 7.25
CA ALA A 100 1.67 21.98 7.78
C ALA A 100 2.54 21.35 6.67
N ILE A 101 3.86 21.31 6.90
CA ILE A 101 4.82 20.75 5.95
C ILE A 101 4.59 19.24 5.81
N ALA A 102 4.65 18.75 4.57
CA ALA A 102 4.39 17.37 4.19
C ALA A 102 2.96 16.86 4.47
N ARG A 103 1.98 17.77 4.64
CA ARG A 103 0.56 17.40 4.73
C ARG A 103 0.05 16.72 3.45
N ASP A 104 0.53 17.13 2.29
CA ASP A 104 0.22 16.53 0.99
C ASP A 104 0.65 15.05 0.91
N ARG A 105 1.74 14.71 1.61
CA ARG A 105 2.26 13.34 1.71
C ARG A 105 1.63 12.54 2.85
N PHE A 106 1.43 13.18 4.00
CA PHE A 106 0.93 12.54 5.25
C PHE A 106 -0.28 13.31 5.81
N PRO A 107 -1.40 13.33 5.07
CA PRO A 107 -2.57 14.11 5.45
C PRO A 107 -3.22 13.59 6.73
N LEU A 108 -3.19 12.27 6.94
CA LEU A 108 -3.76 11.66 8.15
C LEU A 108 -2.95 11.95 9.40
N TYR A 109 -1.62 11.93 9.31
CA TYR A 109 -0.75 12.37 10.41
C TYR A 109 -1.11 13.81 10.80
N THR A 110 -1.20 14.70 9.82
CA THR A 110 -1.53 16.10 10.03
C THR A 110 -2.92 16.27 10.64
N HIS A 111 -3.90 15.48 10.20
CA HIS A 111 -5.27 15.50 10.75
C HIS A 111 -5.30 15.18 12.25
N TYR A 112 -4.54 14.18 12.71
CA TYR A 112 -4.52 13.79 14.12
C TYR A 112 -3.57 14.60 14.99
N ARG A 113 -2.47 15.08 14.41
CA ARG A 113 -1.40 15.76 15.15
C ARG A 113 -1.49 17.27 15.10
N GLU A 114 -2.23 17.80 14.11
CA GLU A 114 -2.34 19.23 13.82
C GLU A 114 -0.98 19.91 13.66
N GLU A 115 0.04 19.18 13.20
CA GLU A 115 1.42 19.65 13.12
C GLU A 115 2.10 19.23 11.79
N SER A 116 3.25 19.83 11.49
CA SER A 116 4.06 19.48 10.32
C SER A 116 4.76 18.13 10.52
N HIS A 117 4.82 17.30 9.48
CA HIS A 117 5.60 16.06 9.55
C HIS A 117 7.09 16.35 9.37
N ALA A 118 7.92 15.87 10.30
CA ALA A 118 9.34 16.22 10.36
C ALA A 118 10.14 15.84 9.10
N ILE A 119 9.76 14.77 8.39
CA ILE A 119 10.42 14.34 7.15
C ILE A 119 10.42 15.42 6.06
N GLY A 120 9.39 16.26 6.01
CA GLY A 120 9.29 17.33 5.02
C GLY A 120 10.11 18.57 5.39
N LEU A 121 10.60 18.66 6.63
CA LEU A 121 11.44 19.79 7.05
C LEU A 121 12.73 19.85 6.22
N VAL A 122 13.32 18.70 5.90
CA VAL A 122 14.52 18.62 5.05
C VAL A 122 14.26 19.25 3.67
N ASP A 123 13.14 18.94 3.03
CA ASP A 123 12.80 19.49 1.71
C ASP A 123 12.47 20.99 1.79
N SER A 124 11.75 21.41 2.83
CA SER A 124 11.45 22.84 3.09
C SER A 124 12.72 23.64 3.36
N VAL A 125 13.72 23.00 3.94
CA VAL A 125 15.01 23.59 4.19
C VAL A 125 15.85 23.69 2.93
N LEU A 126 16.09 22.55 2.27
CA LEU A 126 17.05 22.47 1.17
C LEU A 126 16.49 23.06 -0.13
N ASN A 127 15.19 22.87 -0.38
CA ASN A 127 14.55 23.18 -1.66
C ASN A 127 13.53 24.32 -1.55
N GLY A 128 13.15 24.71 -0.33
CA GLY A 128 12.14 25.75 -0.13
C GLY A 128 10.70 25.27 -0.38
N GLU A 129 10.45 23.96 -0.34
CA GLU A 129 9.13 23.37 -0.59
C GLU A 129 8.51 22.76 0.67
N PRO A 130 7.22 23.03 0.98
CA PRO A 130 6.28 23.88 0.24
C PRO A 130 6.55 25.38 0.41
N TYR A 131 7.40 25.76 1.35
CA TYR A 131 7.91 27.13 1.53
C TYR A 131 9.26 27.08 2.24
N PRO A 132 10.09 28.14 2.12
CA PRO A 132 11.38 28.19 2.81
C PRO A 132 11.17 28.30 4.32
N LEU A 133 11.68 27.33 5.07
CA LEU A 133 11.94 27.49 6.50
C LEU A 133 13.21 28.34 6.64
N LYS A 134 13.33 29.20 7.66
CA LYS A 134 14.50 30.09 7.82
C LYS A 134 15.14 30.00 9.19
N GLY A 135 14.30 29.97 10.23
CA GLY A 135 14.71 29.75 11.61
C GLY A 135 14.29 28.37 12.13
N LEU A 136 15.09 27.77 13.01
CA LEU A 136 14.75 26.54 13.72
C LEU A 136 15.11 26.66 15.21
N ILE A 137 14.18 26.27 16.09
CA ILE A 137 14.46 26.06 17.52
C ILE A 137 14.45 24.56 17.76
N ILE A 138 15.61 24.00 18.08
CA ILE A 138 15.78 22.60 18.46
C ILE A 138 15.73 22.53 19.98
N HIS A 139 14.67 21.96 20.52
CA HIS A 139 14.40 21.96 21.95
C HIS A 139 14.33 20.53 22.51
N GLY A 140 15.30 20.15 23.34
CA GLY A 140 15.38 18.83 23.97
C GLY A 140 15.39 17.68 22.97
N ALA A 141 15.98 17.91 21.79
CA ALA A 141 15.95 17.01 20.65
C ALA A 141 17.30 16.98 19.95
N SER A 142 17.57 15.88 19.24
CA SER A 142 18.79 15.72 18.44
C SER A 142 18.43 15.15 17.07
N LEU A 143 18.32 16.00 16.04
CA LEU A 143 17.83 15.58 14.72
C LEU A 143 18.84 14.65 14.05
N LEU A 144 20.12 15.01 14.12
CA LEU A 144 21.23 14.26 13.51
C LEU A 144 21.40 12.84 14.07
N THR A 145 21.02 12.60 15.32
CA THR A 145 21.11 11.27 15.94
C THR A 145 19.77 10.55 16.05
N SER A 146 18.68 11.15 15.57
CA SER A 146 17.33 10.58 15.69
C SER A 146 16.65 10.29 14.36
N TRP A 147 17.08 10.92 13.27
CA TRP A 147 16.48 10.75 11.95
C TRP A 147 17.43 10.04 10.97
N PRO A 148 16.89 9.31 9.97
CA PRO A 148 17.67 8.68 8.90
C PRO A 148 18.41 9.69 8.04
N GLU A 149 19.38 9.21 7.25
CA GLU A 149 20.21 10.04 6.37
C GLU A 149 20.76 11.28 7.08
N SER A 150 21.42 11.09 8.22
CA SER A 150 21.91 12.21 9.05
C SER A 150 22.71 13.25 8.26
N GLN A 151 23.44 12.84 7.22
CA GLN A 151 24.16 13.73 6.30
C GLN A 151 23.25 14.77 5.63
N ARG A 152 22.05 14.36 5.21
CA ARG A 152 21.07 15.26 4.57
C ARG A 152 20.52 16.27 5.58
N TRP A 153 20.38 15.87 6.84
CA TRP A 153 20.06 16.78 7.94
C TRP A 153 21.23 17.73 8.26
N GLU A 154 22.49 17.30 8.17
CA GLU A 154 23.65 18.19 8.32
C GLU A 154 23.65 19.28 7.26
N GLU A 155 23.43 18.91 5.99
CA GLU A 155 23.27 19.87 4.90
C GLU A 155 22.12 20.85 5.16
N ALA A 156 21.01 20.33 5.69
CA ALA A 156 19.85 21.14 5.99
C ALA A 156 20.14 22.17 7.08
N LEU A 157 20.71 21.73 8.20
CA LEU A 157 21.08 22.61 9.32
C LEU A 157 22.15 23.63 8.88
N ALA A 158 23.14 23.24 8.08
CA ALA A 158 24.18 24.13 7.59
C ALA A 158 23.67 25.25 6.65
N LYS A 159 22.50 25.08 6.02
CA LYS A 159 21.88 26.06 5.11
C LYS A 159 20.79 26.92 5.78
N ARG A 160 20.61 26.84 7.10
CA ARG A 160 19.65 27.69 7.81
C ARG A 160 20.20 29.09 8.02
N ASP A 161 19.27 30.04 8.10
CA ASP A 161 19.61 31.44 8.38
C ASP A 161 19.79 31.66 9.89
N PHE A 162 19.09 30.88 10.72
CA PHE A 162 19.15 31.00 12.19
C PHE A 162 18.76 29.70 12.90
N ILE A 163 19.58 29.23 13.83
CA ILE A 163 19.32 28.04 14.65
C ILE A 163 19.56 28.33 16.13
N VAL A 164 18.60 27.96 16.96
CA VAL A 164 18.75 27.93 18.42
C VAL A 164 18.69 26.49 18.91
N SER A 165 19.64 26.08 19.74
CA SER A 165 19.63 24.78 20.42
C SER A 165 19.41 24.99 21.91
N ILE A 166 18.34 24.44 22.45
CA ILE A 166 18.00 24.46 23.88
C ILE A 166 18.10 23.03 24.40
N ASP A 167 19.17 22.73 25.16
CA ASP A 167 19.42 21.38 25.64
C ASP A 167 20.25 21.40 26.94
N ARG A 168 20.27 20.26 27.64
CA ARG A 168 21.04 20.04 28.87
C ARG A 168 22.50 19.67 28.57
N GLN A 169 22.74 19.11 27.40
CA GLN A 169 24.07 18.72 26.93
C GLN A 169 24.28 19.23 25.51
N LEU A 170 25.54 19.35 25.08
CA LEU A 170 25.83 19.64 23.69
C LEU A 170 25.39 18.44 22.84
N THR A 171 24.39 18.64 21.99
CA THR A 171 23.94 17.66 21.00
C THR A 171 24.80 17.76 19.73
N ALA A 172 24.62 16.82 18.80
CA ALA A 172 25.25 16.94 17.48
C ALA A 172 24.77 18.20 16.73
N ASP A 173 23.51 18.56 16.92
CA ASP A 173 22.86 19.70 16.26
C ASP A 173 23.37 21.04 16.79
N ALA A 174 23.79 21.10 18.05
CA ALA A 174 24.34 22.31 18.67
C ALA A 174 25.57 22.86 17.92
N LYS A 175 26.29 22.00 17.17
CA LYS A 175 27.39 22.42 16.29
C LYS A 175 26.95 23.42 15.21
N TYR A 176 25.69 23.36 14.79
CA TYR A 176 25.11 24.22 13.75
C TYR A 176 24.30 25.38 14.34
N ALA A 177 24.17 25.46 15.66
CA ALA A 177 23.38 26.50 16.30
C ALA A 177 24.14 27.83 16.37
N ASP A 178 23.45 28.92 16.06
CA ASP A 178 23.94 30.29 16.31
C ASP A 178 23.91 30.61 17.81
N ILE A 179 22.93 30.05 18.51
CA ILE A 179 22.73 30.22 19.94
C ILE A 179 22.49 28.86 20.59
N VAL A 180 23.32 28.54 21.59
CA VAL A 180 23.11 27.41 22.48
C VAL A 180 22.66 27.93 23.84
N LEU A 181 21.51 27.48 24.32
CA LEU A 181 20.95 27.87 25.61
C LEU A 181 20.94 26.67 26.57
N PRO A 182 21.58 26.77 27.75
CA PRO A 182 21.62 25.68 28.71
C PRO A 182 20.27 25.53 29.42
N ALA A 183 19.65 24.36 29.25
CA ALA A 183 18.43 23.99 29.97
C ALA A 183 18.76 23.28 31.28
N THR A 184 17.95 23.53 32.31
CA THR A 184 18.04 22.81 33.59
C THR A 184 17.68 21.33 33.46
N THR A 185 18.26 20.52 34.34
CA THR A 185 17.80 19.19 34.68
C THR A 185 16.55 19.24 35.56
N MET A 186 15.89 18.08 35.72
CA MET A 186 14.71 17.97 36.59
C MET A 186 15.05 18.12 38.08
N PHE A 187 16.32 18.16 38.47
CA PHE A 187 16.75 18.36 39.86
C PHE A 187 16.92 19.84 40.22
N GLU A 188 16.89 20.73 39.24
CA GLU A 188 17.26 22.15 39.37
C GLU A 188 16.05 23.10 39.33
N ILE A 189 14.82 22.56 39.21
CA ILE A 189 13.61 23.36 39.00
C ILE A 189 12.48 22.94 39.94
N ASP A 190 11.68 23.92 40.37
CA ASP A 190 10.38 23.66 40.98
C ASP A 190 9.33 23.50 39.88
N PHE A 191 8.70 22.33 39.82
CA PHE A 191 7.70 22.03 38.79
C PHE A 191 6.66 21.02 39.29
N TYR A 192 5.92 20.40 38.37
CA TYR A 192 4.92 19.39 38.71
C TYR A 192 5.04 18.13 37.85
N MET A 193 4.42 17.07 38.33
CA MET A 193 4.17 15.83 37.60
C MET A 193 2.71 15.43 37.79
N SER A 194 2.16 14.73 36.80
CA SER A 194 0.83 14.14 36.89
C SER A 194 0.87 12.68 36.47
N TYR A 195 0.22 11.81 37.25
CA TYR A 195 0.12 10.38 37.01
C TYR A 195 -1.32 9.91 37.24
N GLY A 196 -2.07 9.71 36.15
CA GLY A 196 -3.50 9.44 36.26
C GLY A 196 -4.17 10.55 37.07
N SER A 197 -4.86 10.19 38.15
CA SER A 197 -5.55 11.13 39.03
C SER A 197 -4.68 11.83 40.08
N ILE A 198 -3.35 11.63 40.03
CA ILE A 198 -2.39 12.17 40.99
C ILE A 198 -1.74 13.42 40.40
N PHE A 199 -1.62 14.46 41.23
CA PHE A 199 -0.75 15.61 41.00
C PHE A 199 0.34 15.62 42.07
N ARG A 200 1.58 15.86 41.67
CA ARG A 200 2.73 15.88 42.57
C ARG A 200 3.62 17.06 42.24
N LEU A 201 4.03 17.79 43.27
CA LEU A 201 5.07 18.79 43.17
C LEU A 201 6.42 18.10 42.99
N ARG A 202 7.19 18.62 42.06
CA ARG A 202 8.61 18.33 41.90
C ARG A 202 9.35 19.47 42.57
N GLU A 203 9.98 19.16 43.68
CA GLU A 203 10.79 20.12 44.44
C GLU A 203 12.19 20.20 43.83
N LYS A 204 12.70 21.42 43.75
CA LYS A 204 14.07 21.72 43.39
C LYS A 204 15.02 21.11 44.44
N MET A 205 15.91 20.24 43.99
CA MET A 205 16.87 19.52 44.85
C MET A 205 18.20 20.27 44.99
N ILE A 206 18.61 20.96 43.94
CA ILE A 206 19.81 21.81 43.89
C ILE A 206 19.48 23.09 43.14
N GLU A 207 20.25 24.17 43.35
CA GLU A 207 20.13 25.35 42.50
C GLU A 207 20.63 25.06 41.08
N PRO A 208 20.09 25.73 40.04
CA PRO A 208 20.60 25.62 38.68
C PRO A 208 22.11 25.82 38.60
N VAL A 209 22.78 24.89 37.92
CA VAL A 209 24.23 24.93 37.74
C VAL A 209 24.59 25.90 36.62
N GLY A 210 25.47 26.86 36.93
CA GLY A 210 25.91 27.88 35.98
C GLY A 210 24.78 28.85 35.61
N GLU A 211 24.60 29.11 34.32
CA GLU A 211 23.55 29.98 33.77
C GLU A 211 22.34 29.18 33.24
N ALA A 212 22.21 27.90 33.63
CA ALA A 212 21.10 27.05 33.20
C ALA A 212 19.75 27.61 33.66
N ARG A 213 18.73 27.50 32.81
CA ARG A 213 17.36 27.93 33.13
C ARG A 213 16.34 26.88 32.74
N SER A 214 15.18 26.92 33.39
CA SER A 214 14.00 26.14 33.03
C SER A 214 13.69 26.29 31.53
N ASP A 215 13.58 25.16 30.84
CA ASP A 215 13.22 25.04 29.43
C ASP A 215 11.90 25.77 29.13
N TYR A 216 10.93 25.66 30.04
CA TYR A 216 9.69 26.42 29.96
C TYR A 216 9.93 27.93 30.05
N LEU A 217 10.71 28.40 31.03
CA LEU A 217 10.95 29.82 31.23
C LEU A 217 11.78 30.45 30.11
N ILE A 218 12.69 29.70 29.49
CA ILE A 218 13.40 30.14 28.27
C ILE A 218 12.37 30.51 27.19
N MET A 219 11.40 29.62 26.93
CA MET A 219 10.33 29.87 25.95
C MET A 219 9.37 30.98 26.38
N ALA A 220 9.00 31.05 27.66
CA ALA A 220 8.13 32.11 28.18
C ALA A 220 8.78 33.50 28.08
N ASN A 221 10.09 33.59 28.30
CA ASN A 221 10.87 34.82 28.17
C ASN A 221 11.03 35.25 26.71
N LEU A 222 11.12 34.29 25.79
CA LEU A 222 11.08 34.56 24.35
C LEU A 222 9.70 35.11 23.95
N ALA A 223 8.62 34.49 24.43
CA ALA A 223 7.26 34.96 24.18
C ALA A 223 7.03 36.40 24.68
N ASP A 224 7.55 36.74 25.85
CA ASP A 224 7.51 38.09 26.41
C ASP A 224 8.21 39.12 25.51
N ARG A 225 9.42 38.79 25.03
CA ARG A 225 10.18 39.63 24.10
C ARG A 225 9.51 39.80 22.74
N LEU A 226 8.71 38.81 22.32
CA LEU A 226 7.92 38.85 21.09
C LEU A 226 6.55 39.53 21.27
N GLY A 227 6.23 40.02 22.48
CA GLY A 227 5.04 40.82 22.76
C GLY A 227 3.80 40.01 23.19
N TYR A 228 3.94 38.71 23.41
CA TYR A 228 2.83 37.82 23.82
C TYR A 228 3.11 37.05 25.11
N GLY A 229 4.05 37.54 25.94
CA GLY A 229 4.38 36.97 27.25
C GLY A 229 3.21 36.90 28.24
N HIS A 230 2.22 37.80 28.09
CA HIS A 230 1.00 37.80 28.93
C HIS A 230 0.16 36.51 28.80
N LEU A 231 0.39 35.68 27.78
CA LEU A 231 -0.27 34.39 27.60
C LEU A 231 0.37 33.26 28.42
N TYR A 232 1.58 33.48 28.94
CA TYR A 232 2.38 32.43 29.57
C TYR A 232 2.95 32.90 30.92
N PRO A 233 2.84 32.09 31.99
CA PRO A 233 3.53 32.33 33.24
C PRO A 233 5.02 32.65 33.06
N GLN A 234 5.48 33.66 33.79
CA GLN A 234 6.86 34.13 33.72
C GLN A 234 7.71 33.66 34.91
N THR A 235 7.14 32.86 35.83
CA THR A 235 7.83 32.26 36.98
C THR A 235 7.36 30.82 37.21
N GLU A 236 8.20 29.98 37.81
CA GLU A 236 7.85 28.59 38.17
C GLU A 236 6.63 28.53 39.11
N GLU A 237 6.54 29.46 40.05
CA GLU A 237 5.39 29.61 40.94
C GLU A 237 4.10 29.93 40.17
N ALA A 238 4.15 30.85 39.21
CA ALA A 238 2.99 31.18 38.40
C ALA A 238 2.57 29.99 37.51
N VAL A 239 3.52 29.17 37.03
CA VAL A 239 3.20 27.92 36.33
C VAL A 239 2.42 27.00 37.24
N LEU A 240 2.93 26.72 38.44
CA LEU A 240 2.27 25.84 39.41
C LEU A 240 0.86 26.31 39.77
N ASN A 241 0.69 27.61 39.96
CA ASN A 241 -0.62 28.20 40.24
C ASN A 241 -1.57 28.07 39.04
N GLN A 242 -1.10 28.33 37.82
CA GLN A 242 -1.94 28.21 36.62
C GLN A 242 -2.39 26.76 36.42
N VAL A 243 -1.48 25.78 36.47
CA VAL A 243 -1.82 24.38 36.14
C VAL A 243 -2.82 23.76 37.13
N LEU A 244 -2.87 24.28 38.36
CA LEU A 244 -3.80 23.88 39.40
C LEU A 244 -5.14 24.62 39.34
N GLU A 245 -5.26 25.70 38.58
CA GLU A 245 -6.50 26.46 38.44
C GLU A 245 -7.62 25.55 37.87
N GLY A 246 -8.79 25.59 38.51
CA GLY A 246 -9.91 24.73 38.15
C GLY A 246 -9.80 23.26 38.62
N SER A 247 -8.68 22.87 39.24
CA SER A 247 -8.51 21.49 39.78
C SER A 247 -9.18 21.28 41.15
N GLY A 248 -9.53 22.37 41.85
CA GLY A 248 -10.03 22.34 43.22
C GLY A 248 -8.94 22.29 44.29
N PHE A 249 -7.65 22.33 43.90
CA PHE A 249 -6.50 22.40 44.79
C PHE A 249 -5.68 23.67 44.53
N THR A 250 -5.10 24.26 45.58
CA THR A 250 -4.04 25.27 45.47
C THR A 250 -2.67 24.66 45.72
N LYS A 251 -1.60 25.35 45.31
CA LYS A 251 -0.21 24.88 45.53
C LYS A 251 0.05 24.65 47.03
N GLU A 252 -0.40 25.55 47.89
CA GLU A 252 -0.22 25.49 49.34
C GLU A 252 -0.91 24.25 49.91
N GLN A 253 -2.13 23.95 49.47
CA GLN A 253 -2.85 22.74 49.89
C GLN A 253 -2.12 21.46 49.46
N VAL A 254 -1.49 21.45 48.29
CA VAL A 254 -0.67 20.32 47.85
C VAL A 254 0.59 20.18 48.70
N GLN A 255 1.24 21.29 49.07
CA GLN A 255 2.40 21.30 49.96
C GLN A 255 2.04 20.79 51.36
N GLU A 256 0.95 21.29 51.96
CA GLU A 256 0.44 20.86 53.26
C GLU A 256 0.08 19.36 53.28
N ALA A 257 -0.35 18.81 52.14
CA ALA A 257 -0.62 17.39 51.96
C ALA A 257 0.65 16.52 51.74
N GLY A 258 1.85 17.08 51.91
CA GLY A 258 3.12 16.37 51.73
C GLY A 258 3.60 16.34 50.27
N GLY A 259 3.24 17.36 49.48
CA GLY A 259 3.74 17.59 48.13
C GLY A 259 2.98 16.84 47.03
N TRP A 260 1.86 16.18 47.33
CA TRP A 260 1.01 15.55 46.32
C TRP A 260 -0.45 15.44 46.77
N VAL A 261 -1.35 15.39 45.79
CA VAL A 261 -2.79 15.18 45.99
C VAL A 261 -3.31 14.18 44.97
N LYS A 262 -4.43 13.53 45.29
CA LYS A 262 -5.10 12.58 44.40
C LYS A 262 -6.58 12.87 44.36
N MET A 263 -7.12 12.97 43.15
CA MET A 263 -8.56 13.07 42.99
C MET A 263 -9.25 11.73 43.27
N PRO A 264 -10.45 11.75 43.86
CA PRO A 264 -11.28 10.56 43.95
C PRO A 264 -11.51 10.00 42.55
N THR A 265 -10.99 8.80 42.29
CA THR A 265 -11.26 8.09 41.04
C THR A 265 -12.48 7.20 41.22
N PRO A 266 -13.39 7.15 40.24
CA PRO A 266 -14.45 6.16 40.25
C PRO A 266 -13.85 4.75 40.34
N MET A 267 -14.59 3.81 40.95
CA MET A 267 -14.18 2.40 40.97
C MET A 267 -13.94 1.90 39.55
N MET A 268 -12.91 1.06 39.38
CA MET A 268 -12.60 0.44 38.09
C MET A 268 -13.85 -0.25 37.54
N ALA A 269 -14.31 0.22 36.38
CA ALA A 269 -15.43 -0.35 35.66
C ALA A 269 -14.92 -0.98 34.36
N TYR A 270 -15.43 -2.15 33.99
CA TYR A 270 -15.10 -2.80 32.72
C TYR A 270 -16.18 -2.55 31.68
N LYS A 271 -15.85 -2.80 30.40
CA LYS A 271 -16.72 -2.56 29.25
C LYS A 271 -17.29 -1.14 29.21
N LYS A 272 -16.43 -0.16 29.47
CA LYS A 272 -16.75 1.28 29.46
C LYS A 272 -17.38 1.73 28.15
N TRP A 273 -17.00 1.09 27.04
CA TRP A 273 -17.59 1.34 25.73
C TRP A 273 -19.06 0.94 25.68
N GLU A 274 -19.51 -0.13 26.36
CA GLU A 274 -20.95 -0.47 26.46
C GLU A 274 -21.71 0.55 27.32
N LYS A 275 -21.02 1.17 28.28
CA LYS A 275 -21.59 2.10 29.27
C LYS A 275 -21.55 3.57 28.83
N GLY A 276 -20.97 3.83 27.66
CA GLY A 276 -20.82 5.17 27.09
C GLY A 276 -19.75 6.05 27.75
N SER A 277 -18.85 5.46 28.54
CA SER A 277 -17.77 6.20 29.22
C SER A 277 -16.53 6.41 28.33
N CYS A 278 -16.56 5.92 27.08
CA CYS A 278 -15.49 6.11 26.09
C CYS A 278 -15.76 7.26 25.12
N ARG A 279 -16.92 7.94 25.22
CA ARG A 279 -17.33 8.99 24.30
C ARG A 279 -17.72 10.27 25.07
N PRO A 280 -17.35 11.46 24.58
CA PRO A 280 -17.75 12.72 25.22
C PRO A 280 -19.27 12.92 25.31
N ASP A 281 -20.03 12.35 24.36
CA ASP A 281 -21.50 12.43 24.32
C ASP A 281 -22.22 11.43 25.24
N GLY A 282 -21.47 10.61 25.98
CA GLY A 282 -22.00 9.63 26.93
C GLY A 282 -22.72 8.44 26.29
N LYS A 283 -22.72 8.30 24.96
CA LYS A 283 -23.40 7.19 24.27
C LYS A 283 -22.53 5.94 24.25
N PRO A 284 -23.11 4.72 24.22
CA PRO A 284 -22.35 3.50 24.00
C PRO A 284 -21.55 3.53 22.69
N GLY A 285 -20.39 2.88 22.71
CA GLY A 285 -19.47 2.75 21.59
C GLY A 285 -18.11 3.41 21.82
N PHE A 286 -17.43 3.68 20.71
CA PHE A 286 -16.12 4.31 20.65
C PHE A 286 -16.22 5.69 19.99
N ASP A 287 -15.24 6.54 20.26
CA ASP A 287 -15.12 7.85 19.61
C ASP A 287 -14.55 7.69 18.19
N THR A 288 -15.37 7.09 17.33
CA THR A 288 -15.10 6.81 15.91
C THR A 288 -16.28 7.28 15.07
N PRO A 289 -16.11 7.54 13.76
CA PRO A 289 -17.20 8.00 12.90
C PRO A 289 -18.43 7.08 12.92
N THR A 290 -18.22 5.76 12.98
CA THR A 290 -19.31 4.78 13.08
C THR A 290 -19.85 4.56 14.49
N GLY A 291 -19.17 5.08 15.51
CA GLY A 291 -19.41 4.79 16.92
C GLY A 291 -19.02 3.37 17.34
N LYS A 292 -18.38 2.59 16.47
CA LYS A 292 -17.97 1.18 16.71
C LYS A 292 -16.45 1.04 16.76
N PHE A 293 -15.97 -0.12 17.18
CA PHE A 293 -14.57 -0.49 16.95
C PHE A 293 -14.36 -0.77 15.45
N GLU A 294 -13.65 0.13 14.77
CA GLU A 294 -13.46 0.09 13.33
C GLU A 294 -12.32 -0.85 12.92
N ILE A 295 -12.67 -2.12 12.70
CA ILE A 295 -11.77 -3.09 12.06
C ILE A 295 -11.44 -2.63 10.63
N LEU A 296 -12.48 -2.27 9.88
CA LEU A 296 -12.37 -1.49 8.64
C LEU A 296 -12.49 -0.03 9.05
N SER A 297 -11.43 0.76 8.79
CA SER A 297 -11.39 2.17 9.16
C SER A 297 -11.97 3.02 8.04
N THR A 298 -13.07 3.70 8.36
CA THR A 298 -13.70 4.66 7.46
C THR A 298 -12.81 5.89 7.22
N ILE A 299 -12.05 6.30 8.24
CA ILE A 299 -11.08 7.40 8.11
C ILE A 299 -9.97 7.05 7.11
N LEU A 300 -9.42 5.84 7.17
CA LEU A 300 -8.40 5.43 6.18
C LEU A 300 -8.98 5.40 4.76
N GLU A 301 -10.21 4.91 4.60
CA GLU A 301 -10.92 4.90 3.33
C GLU A 301 -11.13 6.33 2.78
N ASP A 302 -11.53 7.29 3.62
CA ASP A 302 -11.71 8.69 3.25
C ASP A 302 -10.42 9.33 2.72
N TYR A 303 -9.27 8.94 3.29
CA TYR A 303 -7.95 9.36 2.81
C TYR A 303 -7.37 8.46 1.71
N SER A 304 -8.17 7.55 1.14
CA SER A 304 -7.77 6.61 0.07
C SER A 304 -6.62 5.66 0.45
N TYR A 305 -6.45 5.38 1.74
CA TYR A 305 -5.57 4.33 2.25
C TYR A 305 -6.32 3.00 2.37
N GLU A 306 -5.57 1.91 2.48
CA GLU A 306 -6.14 0.58 2.74
C GLU A 306 -6.88 0.54 4.10
N PRO A 307 -8.21 0.34 4.12
CA PRO A 307 -8.98 0.46 5.35
C PRO A 307 -8.93 -0.80 6.23
N LEU A 308 -8.56 -1.97 5.69
CA LEU A 308 -8.34 -3.18 6.49
C LEU A 308 -6.89 -3.26 6.99
N PRO A 309 -6.63 -3.91 8.14
CA PRO A 309 -5.27 -4.21 8.58
C PRO A 309 -4.63 -5.23 7.63
N LYS A 310 -3.88 -4.75 6.63
CA LYS A 310 -3.18 -5.58 5.65
C LYS A 310 -1.69 -5.73 5.95
N TYR A 311 -1.18 -6.91 5.62
CA TYR A 311 0.25 -7.22 5.68
C TYR A 311 0.91 -6.66 4.42
N THR A 312 2.04 -5.97 4.60
CA THR A 312 2.89 -5.53 3.49
C THR A 312 4.28 -6.08 3.74
N GLU A 313 4.82 -6.82 2.76
CA GLU A 313 6.20 -7.27 2.78
C GLU A 313 7.14 -6.04 2.83
N PRO A 314 8.13 -5.98 3.74
CA PRO A 314 9.11 -4.91 3.75
C PRO A 314 9.76 -4.75 2.38
N LYS A 315 9.83 -3.52 1.85
CA LYS A 315 10.33 -3.24 0.48
C LYS A 315 11.73 -3.80 0.25
N GLU A 316 12.54 -3.77 1.30
CA GLU A 316 13.91 -4.25 1.30
C GLU A 316 14.06 -5.62 1.96
N GLY A 317 12.96 -6.27 2.36
CA GLY A 317 13.00 -7.59 2.98
C GLY A 317 13.56 -8.66 2.04
N PRO A 318 14.04 -9.79 2.58
CA PRO A 318 14.64 -10.84 1.79
C PRO A 318 13.68 -11.48 0.77
N ILE A 319 12.37 -11.46 1.04
CA ILE A 319 11.32 -11.95 0.13
C ILE A 319 11.06 -10.92 -0.99
N ALA A 320 10.93 -9.63 -0.65
CA ALA A 320 10.70 -8.58 -1.65
C ALA A 320 11.90 -8.33 -2.56
N ASN A 321 13.13 -8.43 -2.04
CA ASN A 321 14.36 -8.13 -2.76
C ASN A 321 15.44 -9.22 -2.61
N PRO A 322 15.24 -10.40 -3.24
CA PRO A 322 16.16 -11.53 -3.11
C PRO A 322 17.54 -11.26 -3.72
N ALA A 323 17.63 -10.38 -4.73
CA ALA A 323 18.90 -9.98 -5.32
C ALA A 323 19.75 -9.19 -4.32
N LEU A 324 19.12 -8.25 -3.61
CA LEU A 324 19.78 -7.48 -2.56
C LEU A 324 20.15 -8.37 -1.37
N ALA A 325 19.29 -9.31 -0.99
CA ALA A 325 19.57 -10.27 0.08
C ALA A 325 20.79 -11.16 -0.20
N LYS A 326 21.15 -11.41 -1.46
CA LYS A 326 22.41 -12.10 -1.78
C LYS A 326 23.64 -11.25 -1.47
N GLN A 327 23.54 -9.93 -1.61
CA GLN A 327 24.62 -8.99 -1.33
C GLN A 327 24.69 -8.65 0.18
N PHE A 328 23.53 -8.54 0.81
CA PHE A 328 23.34 -8.17 2.21
C PHE A 328 22.46 -9.24 2.89
N PRO A 329 23.06 -10.36 3.34
CA PRO A 329 22.33 -11.56 3.74
C PRO A 329 21.68 -11.50 5.12
N LEU A 330 21.88 -10.45 5.91
CA LEU A 330 21.34 -10.32 7.26
C LEU A 330 20.29 -9.23 7.32
N VAL A 331 19.19 -9.48 8.06
CA VAL A 331 18.20 -8.46 8.37
C VAL A 331 18.74 -7.53 9.44
N PHE A 332 18.82 -6.24 9.11
CA PHE A 332 19.24 -5.16 9.98
C PHE A 332 18.08 -4.60 10.78
N ASN A 333 18.29 -4.50 12.09
CA ASN A 333 17.41 -3.78 12.99
C ASN A 333 18.22 -2.78 13.82
N SER A 334 17.74 -1.55 13.87
CA SER A 334 18.24 -0.52 14.78
C SER A 334 17.31 -0.39 15.99
N GLY A 335 17.91 -0.07 17.14
CA GLY A 335 17.15 0.35 18.31
C GLY A 335 17.29 -0.53 19.54
N ALA A 336 18.36 -1.33 19.66
CA ALA A 336 18.72 -1.96 20.94
C ALA A 336 18.87 -0.86 22.00
N ARG A 337 17.96 -0.85 22.98
CA ARG A 337 17.96 0.09 24.10
C ARG A 337 18.63 -0.59 25.30
N PRO A 338 19.89 -0.28 25.61
CA PRO A 338 20.50 -0.72 26.85
C PRO A 338 19.89 0.06 28.02
N GLN A 339 20.05 -0.44 29.24
CA GLN A 339 19.52 0.21 30.45
C GLN A 339 20.35 1.42 30.91
N THR A 340 21.49 1.66 30.25
CA THR A 340 22.53 2.63 30.63
C THR A 340 22.36 4.00 29.98
N ASP A 341 21.58 4.09 28.91
CA ASP A 341 21.40 5.31 28.14
C ASP A 341 19.94 5.51 27.75
N PHE A 342 19.62 6.72 27.30
CA PHE A 342 18.31 7.06 26.77
C PHE A 342 18.49 7.74 25.42
N ARG A 343 18.39 6.95 24.35
CA ARG A 343 18.72 7.40 22.99
C ARG A 343 20.18 7.89 22.95
N SER A 344 20.43 9.14 22.57
CA SER A 344 21.78 9.73 22.55
C SER A 344 22.21 10.38 23.86
N GLN A 345 21.39 10.32 24.91
CA GLN A 345 21.66 10.92 26.21
C GLN A 345 22.42 9.97 27.14
N HIS A 346 23.07 10.55 28.16
CA HIS A 346 23.77 9.85 29.25
C HIS A 346 25.11 9.20 28.89
N HIS A 347 25.54 9.25 27.63
CA HIS A 347 26.90 8.86 27.24
C HIS A 347 28.01 9.68 27.91
N GLY A 348 27.70 10.82 28.55
CA GLY A 348 28.65 11.58 29.36
C GLY A 348 28.74 11.17 30.83
N ILE A 349 27.92 10.24 31.31
CA ILE A 349 27.86 9.86 32.73
C ILE A 349 28.82 8.69 32.99
N GLU A 350 29.96 8.97 33.64
CA GLU A 350 31.02 7.97 33.89
C GLU A 350 30.52 6.69 34.57
N GLY A 351 29.57 6.80 35.50
CA GLY A 351 29.00 5.65 36.20
C GLY A 351 28.27 4.68 35.27
N LEU A 352 27.52 5.20 34.29
CA LEU A 352 26.73 4.40 33.36
C LEU A 352 27.59 3.84 32.21
N LEU A 353 28.61 4.59 31.78
CA LEU A 353 29.56 4.15 30.76
C LEU A 353 30.36 2.90 31.15
N LYS A 354 30.58 2.66 32.45
CA LYS A 354 31.27 1.44 32.92
C LYS A 354 30.58 0.16 32.48
N ASP A 355 29.27 0.22 32.33
CA ASP A 355 28.42 -0.92 31.98
C ASP A 355 28.15 -1.02 30.47
N ASN A 356 28.42 0.03 29.68
CA ASN A 356 28.27 0.03 28.22
C ASN A 356 29.27 0.99 27.52
N PRO A 357 30.58 0.70 27.54
CA PRO A 357 31.63 1.66 27.15
C PRO A 357 31.76 1.86 25.64
N GLU A 358 31.36 0.87 24.83
CA GLU A 358 31.39 0.92 23.37
C GLU A 358 30.04 0.43 22.82
N PRO A 359 29.53 1.03 21.73
CA PRO A 359 28.31 0.55 21.07
C PRO A 359 28.54 -0.83 20.46
N HIS A 360 27.55 -1.71 20.57
CA HIS A 360 27.62 -3.08 20.08
C HIS A 360 26.50 -3.43 19.08
N VAL A 361 26.71 -4.55 18.40
CA VAL A 361 25.75 -5.21 17.52
C VAL A 361 25.64 -6.67 17.91
N ASP A 362 24.39 -7.12 18.09
CA ASP A 362 24.08 -8.52 18.35
C ASP A 362 24.08 -9.32 17.07
N ILE A 363 24.72 -10.49 17.10
CA ILE A 363 24.72 -11.43 15.99
C ILE A 363 24.59 -12.86 16.51
N ASN A 364 23.79 -13.67 15.82
CA ASN A 364 23.57 -15.07 16.17
C ASN A 364 24.89 -15.87 16.09
N THR A 365 25.07 -16.85 16.98
CA THR A 365 26.27 -17.71 17.03
C THR A 365 26.60 -18.36 15.69
N THR A 366 25.58 -18.81 14.96
CA THR A 366 25.76 -19.47 13.65
C THR A 366 26.20 -18.48 12.58
N ASP A 367 25.58 -17.30 12.52
CA ASP A 367 25.93 -16.25 11.56
C ASP A 367 27.31 -15.66 11.83
N ALA A 368 27.67 -15.54 13.11
CA ALA A 368 28.99 -15.10 13.54
C ALA A 368 30.07 -16.13 13.16
N ALA A 369 29.82 -17.43 13.39
CA ALA A 369 30.73 -18.50 13.02
C ALA A 369 30.98 -18.53 11.50
N ALA A 370 29.93 -18.39 10.69
CA ALA A 370 30.04 -18.32 9.23
C ALA A 370 30.91 -17.14 8.73
N ARG A 371 31.01 -16.08 9.55
CA ARG A 371 31.78 -14.85 9.27
C ARG A 371 33.08 -14.74 10.06
N GLN A 372 33.46 -15.78 10.82
CA GLN A 372 34.64 -15.80 11.70
C GLN A 372 34.67 -14.65 12.72
N ILE A 373 33.49 -14.24 13.20
CA ILE A 373 33.30 -13.18 14.20
C ILE A 373 33.19 -13.81 15.59
N ARG A 374 33.86 -13.21 16.57
CA ARG A 374 33.79 -13.55 17.99
C ARG A 374 33.33 -12.34 18.80
N THR A 375 32.77 -12.59 19.98
CA THR A 375 32.41 -11.51 20.91
C THR A 375 33.62 -10.63 21.20
N GLY A 376 33.42 -9.32 21.14
CA GLY A 376 34.45 -8.29 21.32
C GLY A 376 35.17 -7.89 20.04
N ASP A 377 35.03 -8.64 18.93
CA ASP A 377 35.59 -8.24 17.64
C ASP A 377 35.03 -6.89 17.20
N ARG A 378 35.86 -6.07 16.56
CA ARG A 378 35.39 -4.86 15.89
C ARG A 378 34.83 -5.25 14.54
N VAL A 379 33.56 -4.88 14.33
CA VAL A 379 32.83 -5.20 13.11
C VAL A 379 32.27 -3.94 12.49
N GLU A 380 32.04 -4.02 11.19
CA GLU A 380 31.38 -2.99 10.41
C GLU A 380 30.06 -3.55 9.88
N VAL A 381 28.96 -2.90 10.24
CA VAL A 381 27.63 -3.17 9.68
C VAL A 381 27.50 -2.34 8.42
N ARG A 382 27.22 -2.98 7.29
CA ARG A 382 27.14 -2.35 5.96
C ARG A 382 25.74 -2.52 5.39
N THR A 383 25.15 -1.44 4.91
CA THR A 383 23.90 -1.45 4.13
C THR A 383 24.15 -0.80 2.76
N LEU A 384 23.11 -0.69 1.93
CA LEU A 384 23.18 0.10 0.69
C LEU A 384 23.53 1.57 0.91
N ARG A 385 23.24 2.12 2.10
CA ARG A 385 23.43 3.55 2.39
C ARG A 385 24.84 3.86 2.89
N GLY A 386 25.43 2.93 3.64
CA GLY A 386 26.70 3.22 4.29
C GLY A 386 27.17 2.12 5.21
N ARG A 387 28.05 2.50 6.11
CA ARG A 387 28.71 1.58 7.04
C ARG A 387 28.98 2.24 8.38
N VAL A 388 28.78 1.50 9.46
CA VAL A 388 28.99 1.97 10.83
C VAL A 388 29.68 0.88 11.65
N ARG A 389 30.58 1.28 12.54
CA ARG A 389 31.40 0.37 13.35
C ARG A 389 30.76 0.10 14.70
N PHE A 390 30.89 -1.15 15.15
CA PHE A 390 30.39 -1.64 16.43
C PHE A 390 31.34 -2.70 17.01
N ARG A 391 31.16 -3.02 18.29
CA ARG A 391 31.64 -4.27 18.88
C ARG A 391 30.65 -5.40 18.63
N ALA A 392 31.12 -6.57 18.21
CA ALA A 392 30.24 -7.73 18.06
C ALA A 392 29.91 -8.34 19.43
N ARG A 393 28.63 -8.60 19.69
CA ARG A 393 28.17 -9.46 20.78
C ARG A 393 27.53 -10.70 20.18
N VAL A 394 28.20 -11.84 20.29
CA VAL A 394 27.71 -13.11 19.77
C VAL A 394 26.78 -13.74 20.82
N THR A 395 25.53 -14.01 20.44
CA THR A 395 24.50 -14.51 21.36
C THR A 395 23.42 -15.31 20.62
N ASP A 396 22.82 -16.30 21.28
CA ASP A 396 21.64 -17.02 20.76
C ASP A 396 20.31 -16.37 21.16
N ASN A 397 20.35 -15.24 21.91
CA ASN A 397 19.17 -14.43 22.23
C ASN A 397 18.69 -13.56 21.05
N ILE A 398 19.19 -13.82 19.84
CA ILE A 398 18.76 -13.21 18.58
C ILE A 398 18.58 -14.32 17.53
N VAL A 399 17.57 -14.16 16.68
CA VAL A 399 17.27 -15.11 15.61
C VAL A 399 18.39 -15.15 14.57
N GLN A 400 18.67 -16.34 14.05
CA GLN A 400 19.59 -16.50 12.91
C GLN A 400 19.08 -15.70 11.70
N GLY A 401 19.99 -15.07 10.97
CA GLY A 401 19.71 -14.25 9.81
C GLY A 401 19.39 -12.79 10.14
N ALA A 402 19.45 -12.38 11.41
CA ALA A 402 19.19 -11.02 11.85
C ALA A 402 20.28 -10.48 12.77
N ILE A 403 20.40 -9.16 12.80
CA ILE A 403 21.21 -8.42 13.77
C ILE A 403 20.39 -7.32 14.43
N GLU A 404 20.80 -6.92 15.63
CA GLU A 404 20.26 -5.72 16.31
C GLU A 404 21.43 -4.84 16.73
N ALA A 405 21.45 -3.60 16.25
CA ALA A 405 22.51 -2.63 16.54
C ALA A 405 22.05 -1.57 17.56
N ASN A 406 22.97 -1.13 18.42
CA ASN A 406 22.70 0.01 19.29
C ASN A 406 22.41 1.29 18.50
N MET A 407 21.52 2.10 19.06
CA MET A 407 21.21 3.45 18.60
C MET A 407 21.69 4.47 19.63
N GLY A 408 21.87 5.73 19.22
CA GLY A 408 22.20 6.84 20.12
C GLY A 408 23.61 7.42 19.95
N GLY A 409 24.48 6.76 19.18
CA GLY A 409 25.79 7.30 18.82
C GLY A 409 25.72 8.44 17.79
N GLY A 410 26.85 9.10 17.55
CA GLY A 410 26.96 10.24 16.63
C GLY A 410 26.96 11.62 17.28
N GLY A 411 26.68 11.70 18.59
CA GLY A 411 26.77 12.94 19.36
C GLY A 411 28.19 13.24 19.83
N PRO A 412 28.47 14.46 20.34
CA PRO A 412 29.79 14.83 20.85
C PRO A 412 30.09 14.26 22.25
N ASN A 413 29.11 13.65 22.91
CA ASN A 413 29.24 13.16 24.28
C ASN A 413 29.69 11.69 24.34
N GLY A 414 30.49 11.38 25.35
CA GLY A 414 30.96 10.02 25.64
C GLY A 414 32.22 9.59 24.90
N PRO A 415 32.60 8.31 24.98
CA PRO A 415 33.80 7.77 24.35
C PRO A 415 33.77 7.91 22.83
N LYS A 416 34.96 7.99 22.20
CA LYS A 416 35.11 8.12 20.74
C LYS A 416 34.30 7.07 19.95
N ALA A 417 34.20 5.84 20.47
CA ALA A 417 33.40 4.79 19.84
C ALA A 417 31.91 5.18 19.73
N TRP A 418 31.31 5.75 20.77
CA TRP A 418 29.93 6.26 20.72
C TRP A 418 29.79 7.47 19.80
N GLN A 419 30.77 8.37 19.79
CA GLN A 419 30.76 9.55 18.90
C GLN A 419 30.79 9.16 17.42
N GLU A 420 31.47 8.06 17.06
CA GLU A 420 31.64 7.62 15.68
C GLU A 420 30.56 6.63 15.19
N SER A 421 29.64 6.18 16.06
CA SER A 421 28.66 5.12 15.75
C SER A 421 27.23 5.64 15.58
N ASN A 422 26.99 6.52 14.59
CA ASN A 422 25.64 6.94 14.23
C ASN A 422 24.95 5.89 13.35
N VAL A 423 24.11 5.04 13.96
CA VAL A 423 23.37 3.97 13.28
C VAL A 423 22.42 4.47 12.19
N ASN A 424 21.95 5.72 12.26
CA ASN A 424 21.01 6.29 11.28
C ASN A 424 21.64 6.57 9.91
N LEU A 425 22.98 6.47 9.80
CA LEU A 425 23.68 6.45 8.51
C LEU A 425 23.40 5.17 7.70
N LEU A 426 22.83 4.14 8.34
CA LEU A 426 22.48 2.88 7.71
C LEU A 426 21.02 2.83 7.21
N THR A 427 20.22 3.87 7.51
CA THR A 427 18.79 3.97 7.19
C THR A 427 18.52 5.12 6.21
N ASP A 428 17.29 5.19 5.66
CA ASP A 428 16.93 6.11 4.57
C ASP A 428 15.61 6.86 4.85
N LEU A 429 15.51 8.12 4.42
CA LEU A 429 14.33 8.98 4.52
C LEU A 429 13.26 8.66 3.45
N SER A 430 13.61 7.98 2.36
CA SER A 430 12.65 7.57 1.31
C SER A 430 11.90 6.27 1.66
N ASN A 431 12.33 5.57 2.71
CA ASN A 431 11.71 4.33 3.17
C ASN A 431 10.94 4.54 4.48
N TYR A 432 9.61 4.62 4.39
CA TYR A 432 8.70 4.89 5.51
C TYR A 432 7.39 4.09 5.39
N ASP A 433 6.62 4.06 6.48
CA ASP A 433 5.21 3.62 6.51
C ASP A 433 4.34 4.62 5.75
N GLU A 434 3.56 4.14 4.78
CA GLU A 434 2.86 5.01 3.81
C GLU A 434 1.77 5.90 4.43
N ILE A 435 1.25 5.52 5.59
CA ILE A 435 0.14 6.22 6.25
C ILE A 435 0.69 7.25 7.24
N SER A 436 1.59 6.81 8.10
CA SER A 436 2.12 7.64 9.20
C SER A 436 3.32 8.49 8.80
N GLY A 437 4.08 8.08 7.78
CA GLY A 437 5.34 8.71 7.39
C GLY A 437 6.53 8.37 8.29
N PHE A 438 6.35 7.48 9.27
CA PHE A 438 7.45 7.05 10.14
C PHE A 438 8.51 6.26 9.36
N PRO A 439 9.81 6.61 9.50
CA PRO A 439 10.86 5.91 8.78
C PRO A 439 11.05 4.46 9.22
N VAL A 440 11.55 3.66 8.29
CA VAL A 440 11.90 2.26 8.52
C VAL A 440 13.28 2.16 9.17
N TYR A 441 13.32 1.69 10.42
CA TYR A 441 14.56 1.42 11.17
C TYR A 441 14.81 -0.08 11.40
N LYS A 442 13.83 -0.92 11.05
CA LYS A 442 13.88 -2.37 11.19
C LYS A 442 13.52 -3.01 9.85
N CYS A 443 13.86 -4.29 9.67
CA CYS A 443 13.57 -5.03 8.44
C CYS A 443 14.29 -4.49 7.17
N LEU A 444 15.48 -3.89 7.33
CA LEU A 444 16.38 -3.56 6.21
C LEU A 444 17.40 -4.68 6.00
N LEU A 445 18.19 -4.63 4.94
CA LEU A 445 19.25 -5.62 4.70
C LEU A 445 20.65 -5.05 4.96
N CYS A 446 21.50 -5.88 5.56
CA CYS A 446 22.90 -5.59 5.82
C CYS A 446 23.83 -6.79 5.63
N ASP A 447 25.13 -6.52 5.69
CA ASP A 447 26.17 -7.50 5.96
C ASP A 447 27.01 -7.03 7.15
N VAL A 448 27.64 -7.98 7.84
CA VAL A 448 28.51 -7.70 8.99
C VAL A 448 29.89 -8.24 8.70
N VAL A 449 30.89 -7.36 8.70
CA VAL A 449 32.26 -7.70 8.32
C VAL A 449 33.19 -7.45 9.51
N LYS A 450 34.00 -8.44 9.84
CA LYS A 450 35.08 -8.30 10.81
C LYS A 450 36.16 -7.34 10.29
N VAL A 451 36.53 -6.36 11.11
CA VAL A 451 37.55 -5.35 10.77
C VAL A 451 38.82 -5.57 11.58
N GLU A 452 38.68 -5.87 12.88
CA GLU A 452 39.82 -6.03 13.80
C GLU A 452 39.46 -7.07 14.87
N GLU A 453 40.46 -7.86 15.30
CA GLU A 453 40.28 -8.83 16.38
C GLU A 453 40.00 -8.13 17.71
N GLY A 454 39.06 -8.71 18.46
CA GLY A 454 38.60 -8.22 19.74
C GLY A 454 39.37 -8.75 20.94
N THR A 455 39.17 -8.09 22.08
CA THR A 455 39.76 -8.47 23.37
C THR A 455 38.97 -9.56 24.11
N GLY A 456 37.89 -10.09 23.52
CA GLY A 456 37.08 -11.19 24.08
C GLY A 456 36.00 -10.80 25.09
N GLU A 457 35.82 -9.51 25.41
CA GLU A 457 34.81 -9.03 26.36
C GLU A 457 33.93 -7.93 25.75
N VAL A 458 32.61 -8.05 25.89
CA VAL A 458 31.64 -6.95 25.72
C VAL A 458 30.93 -6.79 27.06
N ARG A 459 31.11 -5.64 27.72
CA ARG A 459 30.41 -5.34 28.97
C ARG A 459 29.02 -4.79 28.64
N VAL A 460 28.02 -5.34 29.29
CA VAL A 460 26.62 -4.89 29.24
C VAL A 460 26.08 -4.93 30.67
N ALA A 461 25.22 -3.98 31.04
CA ALA A 461 24.50 -4.02 32.31
C ALA A 461 23.76 -5.37 32.47
N LYS A 462 23.76 -5.95 33.68
CA LYS A 462 23.06 -7.21 33.96
C LYS A 462 21.55 -7.03 33.76
N THR A 463 21.00 -7.66 32.73
CA THR A 463 19.56 -7.87 32.57
C THR A 463 19.17 -9.25 33.10
N GLU A 464 17.95 -9.41 33.61
CA GLU A 464 17.37 -10.71 33.93
C GLU A 464 17.14 -11.49 32.63
N ASP A 465 18.16 -12.21 32.17
CA ASP A 465 18.10 -13.04 30.97
C ASP A 465 17.36 -14.35 31.29
N SER A 466 16.04 -14.36 31.08
CA SER A 466 15.32 -15.62 30.94
C SER A 466 14.15 -15.48 29.96
N CYS A 467 14.43 -15.60 28.67
CA CYS A 467 13.43 -16.08 27.72
C CYS A 467 14.06 -17.19 26.90
N GLY A 468 13.46 -18.39 26.93
CA GLY A 468 13.99 -19.56 26.23
C GLY A 468 14.02 -19.33 24.72
N ALA A 469 15.11 -19.73 24.08
CA ALA A 469 15.25 -19.70 22.64
C ALA A 469 14.12 -20.52 21.99
N ILE A 470 13.32 -19.87 21.14
CA ILE A 470 12.40 -20.58 20.24
C ILE A 470 13.20 -20.92 18.98
N PRO A 471 13.34 -22.20 18.60
CA PRO A 471 13.97 -22.56 17.34
C PRO A 471 13.10 -22.04 16.20
N ILE A 472 13.62 -21.06 15.45
CA ILE A 472 13.02 -20.48 14.25
C ILE A 472 13.83 -21.00 13.06
N THR A 473 13.15 -21.59 12.08
CA THR A 473 13.80 -22.06 10.85
C THR A 473 14.02 -20.85 9.92
N PRO A 474 15.25 -20.59 9.43
CA PRO A 474 15.50 -19.47 8.53
C PRO A 474 14.70 -19.60 7.23
N VAL A 475 14.15 -18.48 6.76
CA VAL A 475 13.43 -18.39 5.48
C VAL A 475 14.45 -18.63 4.36
N GLN A 476 14.30 -19.73 3.61
CA GLN A 476 15.07 -19.96 2.39
C GLN A 476 14.60 -19.00 1.30
N VAL A 477 15.45 -18.03 0.96
CA VAL A 477 15.24 -17.12 -0.17
C VAL A 477 15.46 -17.90 -1.48
N LYS A 478 14.37 -18.30 -2.14
CA LYS A 478 14.41 -18.73 -3.54
C LYS A 478 14.41 -17.49 -4.44
N PRO A 479 15.42 -17.29 -5.30
CA PRO A 479 15.42 -16.20 -6.26
C PRO A 479 14.61 -16.63 -7.48
N GLU A 480 13.40 -16.10 -7.71
CA GLU A 480 12.61 -16.59 -8.85
C GLU A 480 12.03 -15.48 -9.74
N GLN A 481 12.24 -15.72 -11.03
CA GLN A 481 11.72 -15.06 -12.21
C GLN A 481 10.20 -14.88 -12.10
N ARG A 482 9.71 -13.64 -12.13
CA ARG A 482 8.26 -13.36 -12.11
C ARG A 482 7.66 -13.64 -13.48
N ILE A 483 6.68 -14.53 -13.56
CA ILE A 483 5.97 -14.92 -14.79
C ILE A 483 4.54 -14.38 -14.73
N TYR A 484 4.19 -13.51 -15.68
CA TYR A 484 2.89 -12.85 -15.73
C TYR A 484 1.96 -13.48 -16.77
N LEU A 485 0.94 -14.21 -16.30
CA LEU A 485 -0.10 -14.87 -17.11
C LEU A 485 -1.50 -14.29 -16.86
N ASP A 486 -1.62 -12.99 -16.53
CA ASP A 486 -2.90 -12.28 -16.38
C ASP A 486 -3.10 -11.16 -17.43
N ASN A 487 -2.60 -11.38 -18.64
CA ASN A 487 -2.68 -10.42 -19.75
C ASN A 487 -4.10 -10.06 -20.21
N ASN A 488 -5.10 -10.90 -19.92
CA ASN A 488 -6.50 -10.57 -20.20
C ASN A 488 -7.08 -9.55 -19.20
N ALA A 489 -6.49 -9.37 -18.00
CA ALA A 489 -6.85 -8.31 -17.07
C ALA A 489 -6.19 -6.98 -17.49
N THR A 490 -4.88 -6.98 -17.67
CA THR A 490 -4.13 -5.87 -18.27
C THR A 490 -2.81 -6.37 -18.81
N THR A 491 -2.22 -5.63 -19.75
CA THR A 491 -0.86 -5.88 -20.24
C THR A 491 0.12 -4.84 -19.70
N GLY A 492 1.41 -5.17 -19.69
CA GLY A 492 2.48 -4.20 -19.46
C GLY A 492 2.56 -3.20 -20.61
N LEU A 493 2.97 -1.97 -20.31
CA LEU A 493 3.22 -0.94 -21.32
C LEU A 493 4.48 -1.32 -22.11
N ALA A 494 4.36 -1.52 -23.43
CA ALA A 494 5.53 -1.81 -24.25
C ALA A 494 6.55 -0.66 -24.18
N PRO A 495 7.87 -0.94 -24.09
CA PRO A 495 8.90 0.09 -24.03
C PRO A 495 8.77 1.12 -25.16
N GLU A 496 8.55 0.67 -26.38
CA GLU A 496 8.40 1.53 -27.58
C GLU A 496 7.15 2.42 -27.49
N VAL A 497 6.11 1.96 -26.81
CA VAL A 497 4.91 2.76 -26.54
C VAL A 497 5.25 3.85 -25.53
N ARG A 498 5.94 3.50 -24.44
CA ARG A 498 6.42 4.49 -23.45
C ARG A 498 7.27 5.57 -24.10
N GLU A 499 8.27 5.17 -24.90
CA GLU A 499 9.14 6.12 -25.61
C GLU A 499 8.36 7.03 -26.58
N ALA A 500 7.32 6.52 -27.24
CA ALA A 500 6.45 7.35 -28.09
C ALA A 500 5.60 8.36 -27.30
N MET A 501 5.25 8.04 -26.05
CA MET A 501 4.45 8.91 -25.17
C MET A 501 5.28 10.04 -24.55
N LEU A 502 6.52 9.77 -24.14
CA LEU A 502 7.36 10.69 -23.36
C LEU A 502 7.46 12.11 -23.94
N PRO A 503 7.64 12.32 -25.26
CA PRO A 503 7.70 13.66 -25.83
C PRO A 503 6.46 14.51 -25.55
N TYR A 504 5.27 13.91 -25.43
CA TYR A 504 4.01 14.62 -25.19
C TYR A 504 3.70 14.86 -23.71
N LEU A 505 4.50 14.26 -22.82
CA LEU A 505 4.45 14.52 -21.38
C LEU A 505 5.43 15.63 -20.96
N ASP A 506 6.52 15.78 -21.70
CA ASP A 506 7.62 16.69 -21.34
C ASP A 506 7.78 17.82 -22.38
N THR A 507 8.43 17.52 -23.51
CA THR A 507 8.89 18.56 -24.46
C THR A 507 7.82 19.09 -25.43
N ARG A 508 6.64 18.45 -25.51
CA ARG A 508 5.54 18.79 -26.45
C ARG A 508 4.15 18.81 -25.79
N PRO A 509 3.91 19.60 -24.72
CA PRO A 509 2.66 19.58 -23.94
C PRO A 509 1.51 20.37 -24.60
N GLY A 510 1.51 20.48 -25.93
CA GLY A 510 0.58 21.36 -26.66
C GLY A 510 -0.87 20.87 -26.64
N ASN A 511 -1.81 21.80 -26.52
CA ASN A 511 -3.23 21.50 -26.72
C ASN A 511 -3.53 21.40 -28.24
N PRO A 512 -4.06 20.26 -28.75
CA PRO A 512 -4.33 20.05 -30.18
C PRO A 512 -5.25 21.08 -30.82
N SER A 513 -6.10 21.74 -30.02
CA SER A 513 -7.01 22.79 -30.50
C SER A 513 -6.29 24.12 -30.79
N SER A 514 -5.05 24.28 -30.35
CA SER A 514 -4.28 25.52 -30.49
C SER A 514 -3.62 25.63 -31.86
N LEU A 515 -3.53 26.86 -32.39
CA LEU A 515 -2.97 27.12 -33.72
C LEU A 515 -1.44 27.20 -33.74
N HIS A 516 -0.78 27.39 -32.60
CA HIS A 516 0.67 27.49 -32.49
C HIS A 516 1.37 26.13 -32.72
N GLU A 517 2.69 26.16 -32.88
CA GLU A 517 3.49 24.97 -33.26
C GLU A 517 3.25 23.75 -32.36
N LEU A 518 3.30 23.92 -31.03
CA LEU A 518 3.06 22.82 -30.10
C LEU A 518 1.65 22.21 -30.23
N GLY A 519 0.62 23.02 -30.51
CA GLY A 519 -0.73 22.54 -30.76
C GLY A 519 -0.84 21.78 -32.07
N ARG A 520 -0.18 22.26 -33.13
CA ARG A 520 -0.09 21.53 -34.41
C ARG A 520 0.62 20.20 -34.27
N LYS A 521 1.75 20.13 -33.56
CA LYS A 521 2.48 18.89 -33.26
C LYS A 521 1.63 17.89 -32.46
N ALA A 522 0.88 18.36 -31.47
CA ALA A 522 -0.05 17.51 -30.71
C ALA A 522 -1.16 16.94 -31.61
N ARG A 523 -1.75 17.77 -32.48
CA ARG A 523 -2.75 17.33 -33.46
C ARG A 523 -2.17 16.32 -34.46
N GLU A 524 -0.95 16.52 -34.94
CA GLU A 524 -0.24 15.56 -35.80
C GLU A 524 -0.03 14.20 -35.11
N GLY A 525 0.29 14.21 -33.81
CA GLY A 525 0.40 13.02 -32.97
C GLY A 525 -0.92 12.24 -32.91
N ILE A 526 -2.02 12.95 -32.62
CA ILE A 526 -3.38 12.36 -32.61
C ILE A 526 -3.74 11.76 -33.97
N GLU A 527 -3.52 12.49 -35.06
CA GLU A 527 -3.88 12.00 -36.39
C GLU A 527 -3.01 10.81 -36.84
N THR A 528 -1.76 10.74 -36.37
CA THR A 528 -0.90 9.57 -36.58
C THR A 528 -1.41 8.35 -35.82
N ALA A 529 -1.75 8.53 -34.55
CA ALA A 529 -2.36 7.47 -33.75
C ALA A 529 -3.67 6.97 -34.37
N ARG A 530 -4.51 7.89 -34.84
CA ARG A 530 -5.77 7.58 -35.50
C ARG A 530 -5.57 6.72 -36.75
N ARG A 531 -4.50 6.97 -37.53
CA ARG A 531 -4.10 6.15 -38.68
C ARG A 531 -3.62 4.76 -38.25
N GLN A 532 -2.79 4.66 -37.23
CA GLN A 532 -2.28 3.36 -36.74
C GLN A 532 -3.41 2.46 -36.20
N VAL A 533 -4.31 3.03 -35.39
CA VAL A 533 -5.51 2.31 -34.92
C VAL A 533 -6.41 1.90 -36.08
N ALA A 534 -6.61 2.79 -37.06
CA ALA A 534 -7.42 2.46 -38.22
C ALA A 534 -6.83 1.33 -39.07
N GLN A 535 -5.49 1.23 -39.16
CA GLN A 535 -4.81 0.13 -39.82
C GLN A 535 -5.00 -1.20 -39.08
N LEU A 536 -4.92 -1.20 -37.74
CA LEU A 536 -5.14 -2.41 -36.93
C LEU A 536 -6.50 -3.07 -37.21
N ILE A 537 -7.54 -2.26 -37.48
CA ILE A 537 -8.90 -2.77 -37.72
C ILE A 537 -9.38 -2.64 -39.18
N HIS A 538 -8.48 -2.34 -40.12
CA HIS A 538 -8.74 -2.18 -41.56
C HIS A 538 -9.84 -1.15 -41.91
N CYS A 539 -9.84 0.01 -41.28
CA CYS A 539 -10.82 1.06 -41.52
C CYS A 539 -10.20 2.40 -41.96
N ARG A 540 -11.04 3.41 -42.20
CA ARG A 540 -10.58 4.78 -42.50
C ARG A 540 -10.38 5.55 -41.19
N PRO A 541 -9.32 6.37 -41.05
CA PRO A 541 -9.02 7.09 -39.79
C PRO A 541 -10.17 7.94 -39.24
N ARG A 542 -10.95 8.59 -40.11
CA ARG A 542 -12.13 9.38 -39.73
C ARG A 542 -13.27 8.58 -39.07
N ARG A 543 -13.14 7.26 -38.95
CA ARG A 543 -14.10 6.38 -38.27
C ARG A 543 -13.73 6.12 -36.82
N ILE A 544 -12.52 6.50 -36.40
CA ILE A 544 -12.01 6.28 -35.06
C ILE A 544 -12.38 7.46 -34.17
N LEU A 545 -12.93 7.18 -33.00
CA LEU A 545 -13.10 8.10 -31.88
C LEU A 545 -12.25 7.64 -30.71
N PHE A 546 -11.51 8.56 -30.07
CA PHE A 546 -10.81 8.26 -28.83
C PHE A 546 -11.70 8.51 -27.60
N THR A 547 -11.63 7.60 -26.63
CA THR A 547 -12.36 7.68 -25.35
C THR A 547 -11.37 7.51 -24.19
N GLY A 548 -11.82 7.65 -22.95
CA GLY A 548 -11.00 7.40 -21.75
C GLY A 548 -10.75 5.92 -21.44
N GLY A 549 -11.31 4.99 -22.23
CA GLY A 549 -11.13 3.54 -22.06
C GLY A 549 -12.20 2.73 -22.79
N GLY A 550 -12.03 1.40 -22.82
CA GLY A 550 -13.03 0.48 -23.40
C GLY A 550 -14.43 0.65 -22.80
N SER A 551 -14.53 0.75 -21.47
CA SER A 551 -15.81 0.97 -20.79
C SER A 551 -16.54 2.26 -21.23
N GLU A 552 -15.81 3.36 -21.46
CA GLU A 552 -16.42 4.61 -21.96
C GLU A 552 -16.90 4.44 -23.41
N ALA A 553 -16.13 3.72 -24.23
CA ALA A 553 -16.49 3.42 -25.62
C ALA A 553 -17.74 2.51 -25.72
N ASP A 554 -17.85 1.46 -24.91
CA ASP A 554 -19.05 0.61 -24.86
C ASP A 554 -20.28 1.40 -24.41
N ASN A 555 -20.11 2.25 -23.39
CA ASN A 555 -21.19 3.11 -22.91
C ASN A 555 -21.64 4.07 -24.02
N LEU A 556 -20.69 4.68 -24.76
CA LEU A 556 -21.01 5.60 -25.84
C LEU A 556 -21.69 4.89 -27.00
N ALA A 557 -21.26 3.68 -27.36
CA ALA A 557 -21.90 2.87 -28.38
C ALA A 557 -23.36 2.55 -27.99
N ILE A 558 -23.57 2.03 -26.79
CA ILE A 558 -24.89 1.54 -26.36
C ILE A 558 -25.84 2.70 -26.06
N LYS A 559 -25.45 3.59 -25.14
CA LYS A 559 -26.33 4.70 -24.71
C LYS A 559 -26.44 5.75 -25.81
N GLY A 560 -25.35 6.01 -26.55
CA GLY A 560 -25.35 6.97 -27.65
C GLY A 560 -26.28 6.54 -28.79
N VAL A 561 -26.30 5.25 -29.17
CA VAL A 561 -27.30 4.73 -30.12
C VAL A 561 -28.69 4.76 -29.50
N ALA A 562 -28.85 4.26 -28.26
CA ALA A 562 -30.16 4.18 -27.61
C ALA A 562 -30.88 5.53 -27.60
N PHE A 563 -30.17 6.60 -27.24
CA PHE A 563 -30.74 7.96 -27.21
C PHE A 563 -30.91 8.56 -28.59
N ALA A 564 -29.96 8.37 -29.52
CA ALA A 564 -30.05 8.93 -30.87
C ALA A 564 -31.14 8.29 -31.75
N TYR A 565 -31.58 7.08 -31.42
CA TYR A 565 -32.58 6.31 -32.18
C TYR A 565 -33.83 5.98 -31.35
N ALA A 566 -34.06 6.70 -30.24
CA ALA A 566 -35.19 6.46 -29.33
C ALA A 566 -36.56 6.62 -30.00
N ASP A 567 -36.63 7.37 -31.11
CA ASP A 567 -37.80 7.58 -31.96
C ASP A 567 -38.11 6.38 -32.86
N LYS A 568 -37.13 5.52 -33.15
CA LYS A 568 -37.29 4.33 -33.99
C LYS A 568 -37.67 3.07 -33.22
N GLY A 569 -37.27 2.99 -31.96
CA GLY A 569 -37.52 1.82 -31.13
C GLY A 569 -36.76 1.89 -29.81
N LYS A 570 -37.13 1.00 -28.89
CA LYS A 570 -36.54 0.92 -27.54
C LYS A 570 -36.11 -0.50 -27.19
N HIS A 571 -35.83 -1.34 -28.19
CA HIS A 571 -35.36 -2.70 -27.98
C HIS A 571 -33.88 -2.87 -28.34
N ILE A 572 -33.12 -3.48 -27.43
CA ILE A 572 -31.70 -3.80 -27.59
C ILE A 572 -31.50 -5.29 -27.35
N ILE A 573 -30.62 -5.92 -28.13
CA ILE A 573 -30.24 -7.33 -27.96
C ILE A 573 -28.76 -7.39 -27.56
N THR A 574 -28.44 -8.21 -26.57
CA THR A 574 -27.07 -8.43 -26.09
C THR A 574 -26.91 -9.88 -25.61
N THR A 575 -25.76 -10.28 -25.09
CA THR A 575 -25.57 -11.64 -24.53
C THR A 575 -25.45 -11.63 -23.01
N ALA A 576 -25.71 -12.77 -22.37
CA ALA A 576 -25.52 -12.93 -20.92
C ALA A 576 -24.05 -12.96 -20.48
N VAL A 577 -23.11 -13.14 -21.42
CA VAL A 577 -21.67 -13.25 -21.14
C VAL A 577 -20.90 -11.94 -21.31
N GLU A 578 -21.58 -10.85 -21.67
CA GLU A 578 -20.98 -9.53 -21.91
C GLU A 578 -20.15 -8.98 -20.74
N HIS A 579 -19.17 -8.13 -21.07
CA HIS A 579 -18.42 -7.40 -20.06
C HIS A 579 -19.36 -6.53 -19.21
N PRO A 580 -19.09 -6.30 -17.90
CA PRO A 580 -19.93 -5.47 -17.05
C PRO A 580 -20.22 -4.06 -17.60
N ALA A 581 -19.33 -3.49 -18.42
CA ALA A 581 -19.58 -2.20 -19.07
C ALA A 581 -20.81 -2.22 -20.00
N ILE A 582 -21.06 -3.33 -20.69
CA ILE A 582 -22.23 -3.53 -21.55
C ILE A 582 -23.45 -3.91 -20.71
N LEU A 583 -23.34 -4.93 -19.85
CA LEU A 583 -24.46 -5.41 -19.04
C LEU A 583 -25.05 -4.30 -18.16
N ASN A 584 -24.20 -3.50 -17.52
CA ASN A 584 -24.67 -2.40 -16.66
C ASN A 584 -25.21 -1.22 -17.48
N SER A 585 -24.72 -1.01 -18.70
CA SER A 585 -25.31 -0.02 -19.62
C SER A 585 -26.73 -0.44 -20.04
N CYS A 586 -26.93 -1.72 -20.38
CA CYS A 586 -28.23 -2.28 -20.68
C CYS A 586 -29.18 -2.18 -19.47
N ARG A 587 -28.75 -2.61 -18.28
CA ARG A 587 -29.54 -2.48 -17.04
C ARG A 587 -29.91 -1.05 -16.68
N PHE A 588 -29.05 -0.09 -17.00
CA PHE A 588 -29.36 1.32 -16.84
C PHE A 588 -30.47 1.76 -17.81
N LEU A 589 -30.39 1.34 -19.08
CA LEU A 589 -31.42 1.66 -20.09
C LEU A 589 -32.76 1.00 -19.79
N GLU A 590 -32.78 -0.20 -19.19
CA GLU A 590 -34.02 -0.85 -18.72
C GLU A 590 -34.78 0.04 -17.73
N LYS A 591 -34.07 0.73 -16.83
CA LYS A 591 -34.67 1.70 -15.90
C LYS A 591 -35.26 2.92 -16.60
N LEU A 592 -34.84 3.20 -17.84
CA LEU A 592 -35.35 4.30 -18.68
C LEU A 592 -36.45 3.83 -19.66
N GLY A 593 -36.95 2.60 -19.50
CA GLY A 593 -38.03 2.05 -20.30
C GLY A 593 -37.60 1.42 -21.63
N TYR A 594 -36.30 1.12 -21.80
CA TYR A 594 -35.86 0.23 -22.86
C TYR A 594 -36.12 -1.23 -22.49
N GLN A 595 -36.33 -2.07 -23.49
CA GLN A 595 -36.38 -3.51 -23.33
C GLN A 595 -35.06 -4.10 -23.80
N VAL A 596 -34.48 -5.01 -23.02
CA VAL A 596 -33.24 -5.69 -23.39
C VAL A 596 -33.47 -7.19 -23.44
N THR A 597 -33.13 -7.80 -24.57
CA THR A 597 -33.07 -9.26 -24.69
C THR A 597 -31.64 -9.74 -24.49
N TYR A 598 -31.43 -10.58 -23.49
CA TYR A 598 -30.13 -11.22 -23.21
C TYR A 598 -30.11 -12.63 -23.81
N LEU A 599 -29.41 -12.80 -24.93
CA LEU A 599 -29.20 -14.09 -25.56
C LEU A 599 -28.33 -15.00 -24.68
N THR A 600 -28.63 -16.30 -24.71
CA THR A 600 -27.86 -17.30 -23.97
C THR A 600 -26.77 -17.89 -24.86
N VAL A 601 -25.74 -18.44 -24.22
CA VAL A 601 -24.68 -19.19 -24.89
C VAL A 601 -24.75 -20.65 -24.48
N ASP A 602 -24.11 -21.52 -25.25
CA ASP A 602 -23.93 -22.91 -24.86
C ASP A 602 -22.85 -23.09 -23.78
N LYS A 603 -22.58 -24.34 -23.40
CA LYS A 603 -21.57 -24.69 -22.39
C LYS A 603 -20.13 -24.33 -22.78
N GLN A 604 -19.89 -24.05 -24.06
CA GLN A 604 -18.60 -23.63 -24.59
C GLN A 604 -18.52 -22.09 -24.73
N GLY A 605 -19.56 -21.36 -24.33
CA GLY A 605 -19.64 -19.92 -24.48
C GLY A 605 -19.87 -19.48 -25.92
N TRP A 606 -20.34 -20.38 -26.79
CA TRP A 606 -20.66 -20.09 -28.18
C TRP A 606 -22.13 -19.68 -28.34
N LEU A 607 -22.38 -18.68 -29.19
CA LEU A 607 -23.72 -18.17 -29.48
C LEU A 607 -24.22 -18.75 -30.81
N ASP A 608 -25.37 -19.43 -30.80
CA ASP A 608 -26.06 -19.87 -32.02
C ASP A 608 -26.69 -18.66 -32.75
N PRO A 609 -26.29 -18.34 -34.00
CA PRO A 609 -26.85 -17.23 -34.76
C PRO A 609 -28.38 -17.23 -34.90
N LYS A 610 -29.03 -18.41 -34.85
CA LYS A 610 -30.50 -18.52 -34.92
C LYS A 610 -31.21 -17.84 -33.75
N GLN A 611 -30.57 -17.76 -32.59
CA GLN A 611 -31.13 -17.06 -31.44
C GLN A 611 -31.32 -15.57 -31.76
N LEU A 612 -30.33 -14.96 -32.42
CA LEU A 612 -30.42 -13.56 -32.83
C LEU A 612 -31.52 -13.35 -33.89
N GLU A 613 -31.60 -14.24 -34.88
CA GLU A 613 -32.63 -14.17 -35.93
C GLU A 613 -34.05 -14.18 -35.34
N THR A 614 -34.27 -14.98 -34.29
CA THR A 614 -35.56 -15.09 -33.60
C THR A 614 -35.84 -13.91 -32.68
N ALA A 615 -34.79 -13.32 -32.08
CA ALA A 615 -34.91 -12.24 -31.11
C ALA A 615 -35.13 -10.86 -31.74
N ILE A 616 -34.77 -10.66 -33.01
CA ILE A 616 -34.96 -9.38 -33.70
C ILE A 616 -36.47 -9.11 -33.91
N ARG A 617 -36.89 -7.94 -33.45
CA ARG A 617 -38.23 -7.36 -33.58
C ARG A 617 -38.20 -6.07 -34.39
N GLU A 618 -39.36 -5.57 -34.81
CA GLU A 618 -39.49 -4.32 -35.57
C GLU A 618 -38.97 -3.09 -34.81
N ASP A 619 -39.05 -3.08 -33.48
CA ASP A 619 -38.58 -1.98 -32.61
C ASP A 619 -37.10 -2.13 -32.16
N THR A 620 -36.37 -3.09 -32.72
CA THR A 620 -34.96 -3.36 -32.35
C THR A 620 -34.04 -2.33 -33.01
N ILE A 621 -33.28 -1.61 -32.20
CA ILE A 621 -32.39 -0.54 -32.69
C ILE A 621 -30.90 -0.93 -32.66
N LEU A 622 -30.52 -1.85 -31.77
CA LEU A 622 -29.11 -2.22 -31.56
C LEU A 622 -28.97 -3.68 -31.13
N VAL A 623 -27.99 -4.36 -31.72
CA VAL A 623 -27.41 -5.62 -31.25
C VAL A 623 -26.01 -5.32 -30.76
N SER A 624 -25.67 -5.70 -29.52
CA SER A 624 -24.35 -5.46 -28.91
C SER A 624 -23.76 -6.78 -28.43
N ILE A 625 -22.72 -7.30 -29.11
CA ILE A 625 -22.14 -8.62 -28.82
C ILE A 625 -20.61 -8.56 -28.86
N MET A 626 -19.94 -9.03 -27.81
CA MET A 626 -18.47 -9.11 -27.79
C MET A 626 -17.91 -10.01 -28.91
N LEU A 627 -16.73 -9.68 -29.44
CA LEU A 627 -16.03 -10.50 -30.42
C LEU A 627 -15.44 -11.75 -29.78
N ALA A 628 -14.88 -11.62 -28.58
CA ALA A 628 -14.29 -12.72 -27.84
C ALA A 628 -14.41 -12.53 -26.33
N ASN A 629 -14.69 -13.62 -25.61
CA ASN A 629 -14.88 -13.58 -24.17
C ASN A 629 -13.58 -13.40 -23.39
N ASN A 630 -13.56 -12.46 -22.45
CA ASN A 630 -12.38 -12.17 -21.62
C ASN A 630 -12.01 -13.30 -20.66
N GLU A 631 -12.99 -14.12 -20.25
CA GLU A 631 -12.78 -15.19 -19.27
C GLU A 631 -12.32 -16.49 -19.95
N VAL A 632 -13.04 -16.94 -20.97
CA VAL A 632 -12.82 -18.26 -21.59
C VAL A 632 -12.19 -18.18 -22.99
N GLY A 633 -12.09 -16.98 -23.56
CA GLY A 633 -11.47 -16.75 -24.86
C GLY A 633 -12.31 -17.18 -26.05
N THR A 634 -13.51 -17.75 -25.88
CA THR A 634 -14.40 -18.14 -26.99
C THR A 634 -14.65 -16.95 -27.90
N VAL A 635 -14.36 -17.12 -29.20
CA VAL A 635 -14.61 -16.13 -30.25
C VAL A 635 -16.03 -16.34 -30.76
N LEU A 636 -16.87 -15.30 -30.83
CA LEU A 636 -18.26 -15.41 -31.28
C LEU A 636 -18.41 -15.23 -32.81
N PRO A 637 -19.46 -15.75 -33.46
CA PRO A 637 -19.65 -15.68 -34.92
C PRO A 637 -20.13 -14.31 -35.40
N ILE A 638 -19.37 -13.25 -35.09
CA ILE A 638 -19.78 -11.85 -35.32
C ILE A 638 -20.14 -11.57 -36.78
N LYS A 639 -19.39 -12.11 -37.74
CA LYS A 639 -19.68 -11.92 -39.18
C LYS A 639 -21.09 -12.40 -39.56
N GLU A 640 -21.52 -13.54 -39.03
CA GLU A 640 -22.84 -14.11 -39.28
C GLU A 640 -23.92 -13.30 -38.56
N LEU A 641 -23.68 -12.95 -37.30
CA LEU A 641 -24.60 -12.17 -36.46
C LEU A 641 -24.83 -10.74 -37.00
N ALA A 642 -23.77 -10.09 -37.49
CA ALA A 642 -23.84 -8.78 -38.12
C ALA A 642 -24.59 -8.85 -39.46
N ALA A 643 -24.41 -9.92 -40.25
CA ALA A 643 -25.18 -10.13 -41.48
C ALA A 643 -26.68 -10.27 -41.20
N ILE A 644 -27.07 -11.02 -40.15
CA ILE A 644 -28.48 -11.15 -39.72
C ILE A 644 -29.05 -9.79 -39.32
N SER A 645 -28.31 -9.02 -38.51
CA SER A 645 -28.75 -7.69 -38.06
C SER A 645 -28.91 -6.71 -39.22
N LYS A 646 -27.94 -6.71 -40.13
CA LYS A 646 -27.96 -5.88 -41.34
C LYS A 646 -29.11 -6.21 -42.27
N ALA A 647 -29.46 -7.50 -42.43
CA ALA A 647 -30.62 -7.92 -43.23
C ALA A 647 -31.95 -7.37 -42.68
N ARG A 648 -31.99 -7.02 -41.39
CA ARG A 648 -33.14 -6.42 -40.70
C ARG A 648 -32.99 -4.91 -40.43
N SER A 649 -31.94 -4.27 -40.98
CA SER A 649 -31.63 -2.85 -40.76
C SER A 649 -31.43 -2.46 -39.28
N VAL A 650 -30.95 -3.40 -38.46
CA VAL A 650 -30.61 -3.18 -37.04
C VAL A 650 -29.11 -2.92 -36.92
N LEU A 651 -28.71 -1.95 -36.09
CA LEU A 651 -27.31 -1.61 -35.88
C LEU A 651 -26.58 -2.71 -35.10
N PHE A 652 -25.30 -2.92 -35.40
CA PHE A 652 -24.45 -3.89 -34.71
C PHE A 652 -23.24 -3.24 -34.05
N HIS A 653 -23.16 -3.33 -32.72
CA HIS A 653 -22.00 -3.00 -31.91
C HIS A 653 -21.24 -4.27 -31.51
N CYS A 654 -19.91 -4.22 -31.62
CA CYS A 654 -19.03 -5.30 -31.24
C CYS A 654 -17.94 -4.86 -30.25
N ASP A 655 -17.93 -5.44 -29.06
CA ASP A 655 -16.80 -5.25 -28.13
C ASP A 655 -15.64 -6.17 -28.52
N ALA A 656 -14.59 -5.59 -29.09
CA ALA A 656 -13.39 -6.30 -29.53
C ALA A 656 -12.19 -6.05 -28.61
N VAL A 657 -12.41 -5.56 -27.38
CA VAL A 657 -11.37 -5.24 -26.38
C VAL A 657 -10.44 -6.42 -26.14
N GLN A 658 -10.98 -7.65 -26.12
CA GLN A 658 -10.18 -8.85 -25.91
C GLN A 658 -9.60 -9.46 -27.18
N ALA A 659 -10.12 -9.12 -28.35
CA ALA A 659 -9.65 -9.67 -29.62
C ALA A 659 -8.49 -8.87 -30.21
N ALA A 660 -8.45 -7.56 -29.96
CA ALA A 660 -7.47 -6.66 -30.54
C ALA A 660 -6.03 -7.07 -30.22
N GLY A 661 -5.20 -7.17 -31.26
CA GLY A 661 -3.81 -7.61 -31.16
C GLY A 661 -3.61 -9.12 -30.98
N LYS A 662 -4.69 -9.90 -30.89
CA LYS A 662 -4.64 -11.37 -30.67
C LYS A 662 -5.15 -12.14 -31.88
N ILE A 663 -6.11 -11.59 -32.60
CA ILE A 663 -6.61 -12.10 -33.88
C ILE A 663 -6.73 -10.92 -34.85
N ASP A 664 -6.75 -11.21 -36.16
CA ASP A 664 -7.03 -10.18 -37.17
C ASP A 664 -8.49 -9.72 -37.08
N ILE A 665 -8.71 -8.41 -37.15
CA ILE A 665 -10.02 -7.78 -36.99
C ILE A 665 -10.24 -6.87 -38.19
N ASN A 666 -10.97 -7.31 -39.20
CA ASN A 666 -11.36 -6.45 -40.31
C ASN A 666 -12.82 -6.03 -40.14
N VAL A 667 -13.06 -4.76 -39.77
CA VAL A 667 -14.44 -4.26 -39.54
C VAL A 667 -15.31 -4.36 -40.80
N ASN A 668 -14.74 -4.30 -41.99
CA ASN A 668 -15.50 -4.42 -43.23
C ASN A 668 -15.95 -5.86 -43.48
N GLU A 669 -15.10 -6.83 -43.15
CA GLU A 669 -15.43 -8.26 -43.26
C GLU A 669 -16.39 -8.73 -42.18
N LEU A 670 -16.23 -8.21 -40.95
CA LEU A 670 -17.16 -8.45 -39.86
C LEU A 670 -18.52 -7.81 -40.11
N GLY A 671 -18.57 -6.69 -40.83
CA GLY A 671 -19.82 -6.02 -41.19
C GLY A 671 -20.50 -5.27 -40.03
N VAL A 672 -19.73 -4.90 -39.00
CA VAL A 672 -20.22 -4.20 -37.80
C VAL A 672 -20.37 -2.69 -38.03
N ASP A 673 -21.28 -2.05 -37.31
CA ASP A 673 -21.51 -0.60 -37.38
C ASP A 673 -20.68 0.16 -36.34
N LEU A 674 -20.44 -0.46 -35.19
CA LEU A 674 -19.69 0.09 -34.06
C LEU A 674 -18.72 -0.98 -33.54
N LEU A 675 -17.50 -0.60 -33.14
CA LEU A 675 -16.54 -1.53 -32.53
C LEU A 675 -15.68 -0.87 -31.45
N THR A 676 -15.59 -1.49 -30.28
CA THR A 676 -14.84 -0.98 -29.12
C THR A 676 -13.48 -1.65 -28.96
N LEU A 677 -12.45 -0.85 -28.65
CA LEU A 677 -11.10 -1.29 -28.27
C LEU A 677 -10.62 -0.59 -26.99
N SER A 678 -9.62 -1.18 -26.31
CA SER A 678 -8.99 -0.59 -25.12
C SER A 678 -7.47 -0.78 -25.13
N GLY A 679 -6.70 0.30 -24.99
CA GLY A 679 -5.25 0.27 -25.22
C GLY A 679 -4.48 -0.70 -24.33
N HIS A 680 -4.81 -0.73 -23.03
CA HIS A 680 -4.13 -1.58 -22.04
C HIS A 680 -4.35 -3.10 -22.21
N LYS A 681 -5.13 -3.55 -23.20
CA LYS A 681 -5.28 -4.97 -23.55
C LYS A 681 -4.33 -5.46 -24.64
N PHE A 682 -3.62 -4.53 -25.30
CA PHE A 682 -2.65 -4.83 -26.35
C PHE A 682 -1.38 -3.97 -26.18
N GLN A 683 -0.86 -3.90 -24.95
CA GLN A 683 0.39 -3.25 -24.55
C GLN A 683 0.40 -1.72 -24.65
N GLY A 684 -0.77 -1.09 -24.80
CA GLY A 684 -0.94 0.37 -24.74
C GLY A 684 -1.14 0.90 -23.31
N PRO A 685 -1.20 2.23 -23.15
CA PRO A 685 -1.43 2.83 -21.84
C PRO A 685 -2.85 2.58 -21.33
N LYS A 686 -2.99 2.56 -20.00
CA LYS A 686 -4.29 2.67 -19.33
C LYS A 686 -4.88 4.08 -19.55
N GLY A 687 -6.20 4.21 -19.42
CA GLY A 687 -6.88 5.51 -19.52
C GLY A 687 -7.11 6.03 -20.95
N VAL A 688 -7.10 5.15 -21.95
CA VAL A 688 -7.50 5.46 -23.33
C VAL A 688 -8.16 4.25 -24.00
N GLY A 689 -9.22 4.52 -24.75
CA GLY A 689 -9.96 3.54 -25.55
C GLY A 689 -10.30 4.09 -26.92
N VAL A 690 -10.92 3.25 -27.74
CA VAL A 690 -11.34 3.60 -29.10
C VAL A 690 -12.75 3.09 -29.35
N LEU A 691 -13.56 3.91 -30.00
CA LEU A 691 -14.80 3.49 -30.64
C LEU A 691 -14.69 3.73 -32.15
N PHE A 692 -14.80 2.66 -32.94
CA PHE A 692 -15.05 2.74 -34.37
C PHE A 692 -16.54 3.04 -34.61
N VAL A 693 -16.84 3.98 -35.51
CA VAL A 693 -18.22 4.34 -35.90
C VAL A 693 -18.34 4.38 -37.41
N GLN A 694 -19.21 3.53 -37.96
CA GLN A 694 -19.45 3.45 -39.39
C GLN A 694 -20.09 4.74 -39.94
N LYS A 695 -19.91 5.00 -41.25
CA LYS A 695 -20.48 6.20 -41.89
C LYS A 695 -22.00 6.24 -41.75
N GLY A 696 -22.51 7.39 -41.29
CA GLY A 696 -23.95 7.67 -41.27
C GLY A 696 -24.67 7.23 -40.00
N ILE A 697 -23.96 6.60 -39.07
CA ILE A 697 -24.48 6.32 -37.73
C ILE A 697 -24.48 7.59 -36.91
N LYS A 698 -25.60 7.88 -36.25
CA LYS A 698 -25.75 8.98 -35.31
C LYS A 698 -25.52 8.47 -33.89
N LEU A 699 -24.84 9.24 -33.06
CA LEU A 699 -24.66 8.91 -31.64
C LEU A 699 -24.96 10.17 -30.83
N GLU A 700 -25.64 9.98 -29.70
CA GLU A 700 -25.72 11.01 -28.67
C GLU A 700 -24.44 11.00 -27.82
N SER A 701 -23.94 12.17 -27.45
CA SER A 701 -22.69 12.27 -26.67
C SER A 701 -22.92 11.90 -25.21
N LEU A 702 -21.98 11.18 -24.61
CA LEU A 702 -21.98 10.99 -23.15
C LEU A 702 -21.39 12.19 -22.41
N VAL A 703 -20.30 12.73 -22.97
CA VAL A 703 -19.54 13.85 -22.40
C VAL A 703 -19.74 15.06 -23.30
N HIS A 704 -20.55 16.00 -22.82
CA HIS A 704 -20.90 17.23 -23.55
C HIS A 704 -19.87 18.34 -23.28
N GLY A 705 -19.64 19.21 -24.27
CA GLY A 705 -18.70 20.33 -24.14
C GLY A 705 -18.19 20.83 -25.50
N GLY A 706 -16.87 20.95 -25.63
CA GLY A 706 -16.22 21.35 -26.89
C GLY A 706 -16.40 20.35 -28.04
N LYS A 707 -15.89 20.70 -29.22
CA LYS A 707 -16.05 19.92 -30.46
C LYS A 707 -14.94 18.89 -30.70
N GLN A 708 -14.22 18.46 -29.66
CA GLN A 708 -13.23 17.39 -29.74
C GLN A 708 -13.88 16.08 -30.24
N GLU A 709 -13.09 15.22 -30.87
CA GLU A 709 -13.55 13.94 -31.41
C GLU A 709 -14.86 14.06 -32.22
N MET A 710 -14.88 15.05 -33.13
CA MET A 710 -16.02 15.36 -34.01
C MET A 710 -17.31 15.78 -33.27
N GLY A 711 -17.18 16.23 -32.03
CA GLY A 711 -18.30 16.64 -31.17
C GLY A 711 -19.00 15.49 -30.46
N LEU A 712 -18.44 14.27 -30.50
CA LEU A 712 -19.03 13.09 -29.87
C LEU A 712 -18.42 12.75 -28.49
N ARG A 713 -17.26 13.35 -28.17
CA ARG A 713 -16.56 13.16 -26.89
C ARG A 713 -15.77 14.41 -26.54
N ALA A 714 -16.35 15.27 -25.69
CA ALA A 714 -15.70 16.51 -25.27
C ALA A 714 -14.55 16.30 -24.26
N GLY A 715 -13.71 17.32 -24.12
CA GLY A 715 -12.56 17.36 -23.21
C GLY A 715 -11.24 17.42 -23.98
N THR A 716 -10.26 18.16 -23.45
CA THR A 716 -8.92 18.24 -24.05
C THR A 716 -8.37 16.82 -24.25
N GLU A 717 -7.91 16.53 -25.46
CA GLU A 717 -7.50 15.18 -25.83
C GLU A 717 -6.28 14.74 -25.01
N ASN A 718 -6.29 13.51 -24.50
CA ASN A 718 -5.14 12.92 -23.80
C ASN A 718 -4.07 12.52 -24.82
N VAL A 719 -3.35 13.51 -25.34
CA VAL A 719 -2.35 13.37 -26.41
C VAL A 719 -1.34 12.25 -26.14
N PRO A 720 -0.66 12.17 -24.97
CA PRO A 720 0.29 11.09 -24.74
C PRO A 720 -0.38 9.71 -24.77
N ALA A 721 -1.55 9.54 -24.14
CA ALA A 721 -2.22 8.24 -24.17
C ALA A 721 -2.73 7.87 -25.57
N ILE A 722 -3.25 8.83 -26.34
CA ILE A 722 -3.67 8.64 -27.73
C ILE A 722 -2.49 8.22 -28.61
N VAL A 723 -1.35 8.89 -28.49
CA VAL A 723 -0.12 8.50 -29.20
C VAL A 723 0.31 7.10 -28.76
N GLY A 724 0.22 6.80 -27.46
CA GLY A 724 0.54 5.49 -26.91
C GLY A 724 -0.32 4.36 -27.49
N ILE A 725 -1.65 4.51 -27.51
CA ILE A 725 -2.54 3.50 -28.12
C ILE A 725 -2.32 3.37 -29.63
N GLY A 726 -1.99 4.47 -30.32
CA GLY A 726 -1.58 4.45 -31.72
C GLY A 726 -0.34 3.59 -31.95
N LYS A 727 0.71 3.81 -31.15
CA LYS A 727 1.94 3.01 -31.24
C LYS A 727 1.69 1.54 -30.86
N ALA A 728 0.88 1.30 -29.84
CA ALA A 728 0.48 -0.04 -29.43
C ALA A 728 -0.27 -0.76 -30.55
N ALA A 729 -1.16 -0.08 -31.27
CA ALA A 729 -1.88 -0.65 -32.41
C ALA A 729 -0.94 -1.04 -33.57
N GLU A 730 0.10 -0.24 -33.84
CA GLU A 730 1.12 -0.57 -34.83
C GLU A 730 1.93 -1.83 -34.45
N ILE A 731 2.27 -1.97 -33.17
CA ILE A 731 2.99 -3.14 -32.64
C ILE A 731 2.09 -4.37 -32.69
N ALA A 732 0.87 -4.24 -32.17
CA ALA A 732 -0.13 -5.30 -32.14
C ALA A 732 -0.39 -5.88 -33.54
N LEU A 733 -0.49 -5.04 -34.57
CA LEU A 733 -0.67 -5.49 -35.95
C LEU A 733 0.49 -6.38 -36.45
N LYS A 734 1.73 -6.10 -36.04
CA LYS A 734 2.90 -6.92 -36.38
C LYS A 734 2.93 -8.22 -35.57
N GLU A 735 2.54 -8.15 -34.30
CA GLU A 735 2.54 -9.29 -33.38
C GLU A 735 1.44 -10.32 -33.66
N ILE A 736 0.37 -9.97 -34.40
CA ILE A 736 -0.66 -10.96 -34.82
C ILE A 736 -0.02 -12.17 -35.50
N SER A 737 1.04 -11.98 -36.28
CA SER A 737 1.79 -13.07 -36.92
C SER A 737 2.47 -14.04 -35.93
N GLN A 738 2.71 -13.61 -34.70
CA GLN A 738 3.33 -14.41 -33.64
C GLN A 738 2.29 -15.13 -32.77
N MET A 739 1.00 -14.81 -32.92
CA MET A 739 -0.06 -15.40 -32.09
C MET A 739 -0.24 -16.90 -32.31
N GLU A 740 0.21 -17.44 -33.46
CA GLU A 740 0.28 -18.88 -33.67
C GLU A 740 1.24 -19.56 -32.68
N LYS A 741 2.40 -18.95 -32.42
CA LYS A 741 3.35 -19.44 -31.41
C LYS A 741 2.73 -19.36 -30.00
N VAL A 742 2.02 -18.28 -29.69
CA VAL A 742 1.30 -18.15 -28.40
C VAL A 742 0.23 -19.23 -28.26
N ALA A 743 -0.50 -19.57 -29.34
CA ALA A 743 -1.46 -20.66 -29.36
C ALA A 743 -0.81 -22.02 -29.10
N GLN A 744 0.38 -22.27 -29.66
CA GLN A 744 1.16 -23.49 -29.39
C GLN A 744 1.59 -23.58 -27.91
N LEU A 745 2.04 -22.46 -27.31
CA LEU A 745 2.38 -22.41 -25.88
C LEU A 745 1.16 -22.61 -24.99
N ARG A 746 0.03 -22.01 -25.34
CA ARG A 746 -1.27 -22.22 -24.67
C ARG A 746 -1.68 -23.70 -24.74
N GLU A 747 -1.50 -24.35 -25.88
CA GLU A 747 -1.85 -25.76 -26.06
C GLU A 747 -0.90 -26.70 -25.32
N LYS A 748 0.39 -26.37 -25.26
CA LYS A 748 1.36 -27.05 -24.41
C LYS A 748 0.93 -26.97 -22.94
N LEU A 749 0.65 -25.77 -22.44
CA LEU A 749 0.16 -25.56 -21.09
C LEU A 749 -1.13 -26.34 -20.83
N HIS A 750 -2.09 -26.31 -21.76
CA HIS A 750 -3.34 -27.06 -21.66
C HIS A 750 -3.10 -28.57 -21.52
N THR A 751 -2.25 -29.14 -22.38
CA THR A 751 -1.93 -30.57 -22.39
C THR A 751 -1.24 -30.99 -21.10
N GLU A 752 -0.24 -30.22 -20.66
CA GLU A 752 0.50 -30.53 -19.43
C GLU A 752 -0.36 -30.38 -18.17
N MET A 753 -1.26 -29.39 -18.14
CA MET A 753 -2.22 -29.23 -17.05
C MET A 753 -3.22 -30.40 -16.98
N LEU A 754 -3.68 -30.93 -18.13
CA LEU A 754 -4.54 -32.12 -18.17
C LEU A 754 -3.80 -33.40 -17.75
N GLN A 755 -2.52 -33.52 -18.08
CA GLN A 755 -1.69 -34.63 -17.59
C GLN A 755 -1.48 -34.56 -16.08
N LEU A 756 -1.29 -33.35 -15.56
CA LEU A 756 -1.07 -33.10 -14.14
C LEU A 756 -2.36 -33.25 -13.32
N ILE A 757 -3.49 -32.79 -13.85
CA ILE A 757 -4.81 -32.84 -13.21
C ILE A 757 -5.79 -33.51 -14.19
N PRO A 758 -5.90 -34.85 -14.19
CA PRO A 758 -6.75 -35.57 -15.17
C PRO A 758 -8.24 -35.21 -15.13
N GLN A 759 -8.72 -34.63 -14.01
CA GLN A 759 -10.11 -34.18 -13.88
C GLN A 759 -10.33 -32.72 -14.31
N ALA A 760 -9.28 -31.99 -14.70
CA ALA A 760 -9.41 -30.63 -15.17
C ALA A 760 -10.27 -30.57 -16.44
N ARG A 761 -11.10 -29.54 -16.56
CA ARG A 761 -12.02 -29.35 -17.68
C ARG A 761 -11.79 -28.00 -18.32
N LEU A 762 -11.68 -27.98 -19.65
CA LEU A 762 -11.63 -26.74 -20.41
C LEU A 762 -12.95 -25.99 -20.33
N ASN A 763 -12.88 -24.71 -19.96
CA ASN A 763 -13.98 -23.76 -20.08
C ASN A 763 -13.78 -22.94 -21.35
N GLY A 764 -14.76 -22.97 -22.25
CA GLY A 764 -14.71 -22.29 -23.55
C GLY A 764 -14.68 -23.25 -24.73
N HIS A 765 -14.72 -22.69 -25.95
CA HIS A 765 -14.73 -23.46 -27.18
C HIS A 765 -13.33 -24.08 -27.44
N PRO A 766 -13.24 -25.37 -27.83
CA PRO A 766 -11.95 -26.03 -28.03
C PRO A 766 -11.13 -25.38 -29.16
N GLU A 767 -11.76 -25.11 -30.30
CA GLU A 767 -11.10 -24.57 -31.50
C GLU A 767 -11.26 -23.05 -31.68
N LYS A 768 -12.48 -22.53 -31.58
CA LYS A 768 -12.81 -21.11 -31.80
C LYS A 768 -12.53 -20.27 -30.55
N ARG A 769 -11.26 -20.16 -30.18
CA ARG A 769 -10.80 -19.52 -28.94
C ARG A 769 -9.54 -18.70 -29.16
N LEU A 770 -9.43 -17.58 -28.44
CA LEU A 770 -8.27 -16.70 -28.50
C LEU A 770 -6.96 -17.47 -28.28
N PRO A 771 -5.91 -17.16 -29.06
CA PRO A 771 -4.65 -17.90 -29.03
C PRO A 771 -3.95 -17.84 -27.67
N ASN A 772 -4.21 -16.80 -26.87
CA ASN A 772 -3.54 -16.59 -25.60
C ASN A 772 -4.32 -17.06 -24.36
N THR A 773 -5.59 -17.47 -24.50
CA THR A 773 -6.49 -17.64 -23.34
C THR A 773 -6.76 -19.11 -23.06
N LEU A 774 -6.40 -19.56 -21.86
CA LEU A 774 -6.72 -20.88 -21.32
C LEU A 774 -7.50 -20.70 -20.01
N ASN A 775 -8.70 -21.26 -19.95
CA ASN A 775 -9.50 -21.28 -18.73
C ASN A 775 -9.84 -22.73 -18.38
N LEU A 776 -9.47 -23.16 -17.18
CA LEU A 776 -9.67 -24.52 -16.72
C LEU A 776 -10.48 -24.51 -15.42
N THR A 777 -11.52 -25.33 -15.36
CA THR A 777 -12.11 -25.75 -14.09
C THR A 777 -11.23 -26.86 -13.54
N LEU A 778 -10.67 -26.66 -12.35
CA LEU A 778 -9.83 -27.62 -11.65
C LEU A 778 -10.65 -28.19 -10.47
N PRO A 779 -11.33 -29.35 -10.62
CA PRO A 779 -12.19 -29.87 -9.57
C PRO A 779 -11.44 -30.01 -8.26
N THR A 780 -12.12 -29.74 -7.14
CA THR A 780 -11.58 -29.76 -5.76
C THR A 780 -10.58 -28.66 -5.41
N LEU A 781 -10.17 -27.80 -6.35
CA LEU A 781 -9.24 -26.70 -6.13
C LEU A 781 -9.93 -25.34 -6.26
N ARG A 782 -10.00 -24.58 -5.17
CA ARG A 782 -10.45 -23.18 -5.22
C ARG A 782 -9.45 -22.35 -6.02
N GLY A 783 -9.92 -21.70 -7.07
CA GLY A 783 -9.08 -20.92 -7.99
C GLY A 783 -8.36 -19.77 -7.29
N GLU A 784 -9.01 -19.11 -6.33
CA GLU A 784 -8.42 -18.03 -5.54
C GLU A 784 -7.24 -18.53 -4.68
N SER A 785 -7.34 -19.73 -4.12
CA SER A 785 -6.26 -20.34 -3.34
C SER A 785 -5.06 -20.67 -4.23
N LEU A 786 -5.31 -21.16 -5.45
CA LEU A 786 -4.25 -21.46 -6.40
C LEU A 786 -3.54 -20.19 -6.89
N VAL A 787 -4.28 -19.10 -7.13
CA VAL A 787 -3.70 -17.78 -7.48
C VAL A 787 -2.69 -17.34 -6.41
N VAL A 788 -3.08 -17.36 -5.14
CA VAL A 788 -2.21 -16.92 -4.03
C VAL A 788 -0.99 -17.83 -3.87
N ALA A 789 -1.19 -19.15 -3.96
CA ALA A 789 -0.09 -20.11 -3.85
C ALA A 789 0.93 -19.97 -5.00
N LEU A 790 0.45 -19.71 -6.22
CA LEU A 790 1.31 -19.50 -7.38
C LEU A 790 2.00 -18.13 -7.37
N ASP A 791 1.35 -17.08 -6.83
CA ASP A 791 1.97 -15.76 -6.68
C ASP A 791 3.17 -15.81 -5.72
N GLN A 792 3.08 -16.61 -4.65
CA GLN A 792 4.21 -16.90 -3.76
C GLN A 792 5.38 -17.62 -4.47
N LYS A 793 5.09 -18.35 -5.55
CA LYS A 793 6.08 -18.96 -6.46
C LYS A 793 6.36 -18.05 -7.67
N GLY A 794 6.01 -16.77 -7.63
CA GLY A 794 6.30 -15.81 -8.70
C GLY A 794 5.46 -15.94 -9.98
N VAL A 795 4.35 -16.69 -9.97
CA VAL A 795 3.45 -16.85 -11.12
C VAL A 795 2.13 -16.10 -10.88
N MET A 796 1.87 -15.07 -11.68
CA MET A 796 0.63 -14.28 -11.58
C MET A 796 -0.40 -14.73 -12.61
N LEU A 797 -1.61 -15.06 -12.14
CA LEU A 797 -2.75 -15.45 -12.98
C LEU A 797 -4.07 -15.01 -12.34
N SER A 798 -5.20 -15.25 -13.00
CA SER A 798 -6.53 -14.85 -12.52
C SER A 798 -7.38 -16.04 -12.11
N SER A 799 -8.17 -15.88 -11.05
CA SER A 799 -9.31 -16.78 -10.79
C SER A 799 -10.47 -16.42 -11.71
N GLY A 800 -11.40 -17.36 -11.90
CA GLY A 800 -12.69 -17.13 -12.56
C GLY A 800 -13.64 -16.21 -11.77
N SER A 801 -13.20 -15.56 -10.68
CA SER A 801 -13.96 -14.61 -9.88
C SER A 801 -13.33 -13.20 -9.87
N ALA A 802 -12.18 -13.02 -10.53
CA ALA A 802 -11.28 -11.89 -10.28
C ALA A 802 -11.77 -10.50 -10.73
N CYS A 803 -12.91 -10.38 -11.42
CA CYS A 803 -13.43 -9.06 -11.81
C CYS A 803 -13.99 -8.21 -10.65
N LYS A 804 -13.91 -8.65 -9.40
CA LYS A 804 -14.20 -7.81 -8.23
C LYS A 804 -13.16 -8.05 -7.12
N ALA A 805 -12.11 -7.23 -7.08
CA ALA A 805 -11.35 -7.04 -5.84
C ALA A 805 -12.33 -6.58 -4.74
N GLY A 806 -12.77 -7.52 -3.88
CA GLY A 806 -13.66 -7.25 -2.75
C GLY A 806 -15.04 -7.91 -2.75
N SER A 807 -15.47 -8.62 -3.81
CA SER A 807 -16.79 -9.29 -3.81
C SER A 807 -16.67 -10.79 -4.05
N PRO A 808 -17.25 -11.65 -3.18
CA PRO A 808 -17.12 -13.11 -3.25
C PRO A 808 -17.99 -13.78 -4.33
N GLU A 809 -18.48 -13.05 -5.33
CA GLU A 809 -19.42 -13.58 -6.33
C GLU A 809 -18.66 -14.28 -7.49
N PRO A 810 -19.11 -15.46 -7.94
CA PRO A 810 -18.52 -16.16 -9.09
C PRO A 810 -18.67 -15.36 -10.40
N SER A 811 -17.87 -15.66 -11.43
CA SER A 811 -18.03 -15.03 -12.75
C SER A 811 -19.42 -15.26 -13.33
N HIS A 812 -20.08 -14.16 -13.67
CA HIS A 812 -21.38 -14.19 -14.34
C HIS A 812 -21.29 -14.88 -15.71
N ALA A 813 -20.16 -14.77 -16.41
CA ALA A 813 -19.97 -15.41 -17.71
C ALA A 813 -19.91 -16.93 -17.58
N LEU A 814 -19.19 -17.46 -16.58
CA LEU A 814 -19.14 -18.90 -16.31
C LEU A 814 -20.51 -19.44 -15.88
N LEU A 815 -21.24 -18.70 -15.03
CA LEU A 815 -22.61 -19.05 -14.68
C LEU A 815 -23.55 -19.04 -15.89
N ALA A 816 -23.42 -18.07 -16.79
CA ALA A 816 -24.21 -17.97 -18.02
C ALA A 816 -23.92 -19.13 -19.00
N MET A 817 -22.73 -19.73 -18.93
CA MET A 817 -22.37 -20.96 -19.66
C MET A 817 -22.92 -22.24 -18.99
N GLY A 818 -23.59 -22.11 -17.84
CA GLY A 818 -24.20 -23.23 -17.12
C GLY A 818 -23.27 -23.98 -16.16
N LEU A 819 -22.13 -23.39 -15.77
CA LEU A 819 -21.33 -23.92 -14.67
C LEU A 819 -22.07 -23.70 -13.34
N SER A 820 -21.91 -24.65 -12.42
CA SER A 820 -22.35 -24.45 -11.05
C SER A 820 -21.51 -23.35 -10.38
N THR A 821 -22.04 -22.73 -9.33
CA THR A 821 -21.29 -21.77 -8.51
C THR A 821 -19.98 -22.38 -7.99
N GLU A 822 -20.02 -23.66 -7.62
CA GLU A 822 -18.84 -24.43 -7.21
C GLU A 822 -17.80 -24.54 -8.32
N ASP A 823 -18.20 -24.96 -9.52
CA ASP A 823 -17.29 -25.10 -10.66
C ASP A 823 -16.70 -23.73 -11.07
N ALA A 824 -17.49 -22.66 -10.99
CA ALA A 824 -17.03 -21.31 -11.28
C ALA A 824 -15.97 -20.82 -10.29
N HIS A 825 -16.05 -21.18 -9.01
CA HIS A 825 -14.99 -20.90 -8.03
C HIS A 825 -13.73 -21.76 -8.24
N CYS A 826 -13.87 -22.92 -8.87
CA CYS A 826 -12.74 -23.78 -9.23
C CYS A 826 -12.09 -23.41 -10.57
N ALA A 827 -12.56 -22.35 -11.23
CA ALA A 827 -12.03 -21.92 -12.51
C ALA A 827 -10.79 -21.03 -12.37
N VAL A 828 -9.80 -21.27 -13.22
CA VAL A 828 -8.52 -20.54 -13.26
C VAL A 828 -8.24 -20.13 -14.71
N ARG A 829 -7.89 -18.87 -14.90
CA ARG A 829 -7.59 -18.27 -16.21
C ARG A 829 -6.11 -17.95 -16.33
N PHE A 830 -5.47 -18.58 -17.31
CA PHE A 830 -4.15 -18.26 -17.80
C PHE A 830 -4.31 -17.46 -19.09
N SER A 831 -3.68 -16.29 -19.14
CA SER A 831 -3.68 -15.41 -20.31
C SER A 831 -2.26 -15.00 -20.66
N LEU A 832 -1.74 -15.62 -21.71
CA LEU A 832 -0.37 -15.46 -22.20
C LEU A 832 -0.22 -14.14 -22.99
N SER A 833 1.02 -13.80 -23.31
CA SER A 833 1.37 -12.70 -24.21
C SER A 833 2.40 -13.16 -25.26
N ALA A 834 2.74 -12.29 -26.21
CA ALA A 834 3.79 -12.53 -27.19
C ALA A 834 5.18 -12.73 -26.54
N GLN A 835 5.37 -12.24 -25.32
CA GLN A 835 6.62 -12.36 -24.56
C GLN A 835 6.71 -13.66 -23.76
N THR A 836 5.62 -14.41 -23.60
CA THR A 836 5.65 -15.70 -22.90
C THR A 836 6.54 -16.68 -23.65
N THR A 837 7.45 -17.34 -22.93
CA THR A 837 8.39 -18.33 -23.47
C THR A 837 8.02 -19.75 -23.07
N GLU A 838 8.61 -20.73 -23.75
CA GLU A 838 8.43 -22.15 -23.40
C GLU A 838 8.95 -22.48 -22.00
N MET A 839 10.06 -21.86 -21.57
CA MET A 839 10.61 -22.01 -20.22
C MET A 839 9.64 -21.49 -19.15
N ASP A 840 8.90 -20.41 -19.45
CA ASP A 840 7.88 -19.89 -18.54
C ASP A 840 6.74 -20.91 -18.37
N ILE A 841 6.32 -21.59 -19.46
CA ILE A 841 5.31 -22.65 -19.38
C ILE A 841 5.81 -23.84 -18.57
N ASP A 842 7.04 -24.30 -18.82
CA ASP A 842 7.65 -25.42 -18.08
C ASP A 842 7.74 -25.13 -16.57
N TYR A 843 8.14 -23.89 -16.22
CA TYR A 843 8.19 -23.46 -14.84
C TYR A 843 6.79 -23.38 -14.22
N VAL A 844 5.80 -22.84 -14.94
CA VAL A 844 4.41 -22.75 -14.44
C VAL A 844 3.85 -24.14 -14.16
N VAL A 845 4.04 -25.11 -15.04
CA VAL A 845 3.58 -26.49 -14.83
C VAL A 845 4.29 -27.12 -13.63
N LYS A 846 5.60 -26.89 -13.48
CA LYS A 846 6.36 -27.33 -12.30
C LYS A 846 5.82 -26.69 -11.01
N ALA A 847 5.57 -25.38 -11.01
CA ALA A 847 5.06 -24.65 -9.86
C ALA A 847 3.67 -25.14 -9.46
N VAL A 848 2.77 -25.37 -10.42
CA VAL A 848 1.45 -25.98 -10.18
C VAL A 848 1.64 -27.36 -9.56
N LYS A 849 2.53 -28.20 -10.10
CA LYS A 849 2.79 -29.55 -9.55
C LYS A 849 3.26 -29.50 -8.10
N GLU A 850 4.18 -28.59 -7.77
CA GLU A 850 4.63 -28.39 -6.40
C GLU A 850 3.46 -27.95 -5.48
N VAL A 851 2.65 -26.99 -5.92
CA VAL A 851 1.47 -26.55 -5.15
C VAL A 851 0.49 -27.69 -4.92
N LEU A 852 0.24 -28.54 -5.92
CA LEU A 852 -0.65 -29.70 -5.78
C LEU A 852 -0.12 -30.71 -4.76
N VAL A 853 1.18 -31.02 -4.79
CA VAL A 853 1.80 -31.93 -3.81
C VAL A 853 1.72 -31.32 -2.41
N GLU A 854 2.06 -30.05 -2.25
CA GLU A 854 1.93 -29.32 -0.98
C GLU A 854 0.48 -29.31 -0.46
N MET A 855 -0.50 -29.17 -1.37
CA MET A 855 -1.93 -29.27 -1.06
C MET A 855 -2.31 -30.67 -0.59
N GLU A 856 -1.82 -31.74 -1.22
CA GLU A 856 -2.10 -33.13 -0.81
C GLU A 856 -1.44 -33.53 0.51
N THR A 857 -0.20 -33.06 0.78
CA THR A 857 0.59 -33.50 1.94
C THR A 857 0.40 -32.65 3.19
N THR A 858 0.03 -31.38 3.03
CA THR A 858 0.11 -30.39 4.12
C THR A 858 -1.22 -29.68 4.38
N VAL A 859 -2.20 -29.76 3.46
CA VAL A 859 -3.41 -28.92 3.54
C VAL A 859 -4.68 -29.62 3.07
N ARG A 860 -5.53 -30.10 4.01
CA ARG A 860 -6.96 -30.27 3.71
C ARG A 860 -7.61 -28.89 3.56
N PHE A 861 -7.53 -28.29 2.37
CA PHE A 861 -8.48 -27.25 2.00
C PHE A 861 -9.88 -27.88 2.09
N LEU A 862 -10.85 -27.14 2.63
CA LEU A 862 -12.24 -27.58 2.58
C LEU A 862 -12.56 -27.91 1.11
N PRO A 863 -12.97 -29.15 0.77
CA PRO A 863 -13.56 -29.40 -0.52
C PRO A 863 -14.69 -28.38 -0.69
N CYS A 864 -14.88 -27.89 -1.91
CA CYS A 864 -16.06 -27.11 -2.22
C CYS A 864 -17.29 -27.86 -1.66
N LYS A 865 -17.99 -27.20 -0.74
CA LYS A 865 -19.26 -27.64 -0.20
C LYS A 865 -20.35 -26.77 -0.77
#